data_AF-A0A382BST9-F1
#
_entry.id   AF-A0A382BST9-F1
#
_cell.length_a   1.000
_cell.length_b   1.000
_cell.length_c   1.000
_cell.angle_alpha   90.00
_cell.angle_beta   90.00
_cell.angle_gamma   90.00
#
_symmetry.space_group_name_H-M   'P 1'
#
loop_
_entity.id
_entity.type
_entity.pdbx_description
1 polymer ?
#
loop_
_entity_poly.entity_id
_entity_poly.type
_entity_poly.pdbx_seq_one_letter_code
_entity_poly.pdbx_strand_id
1 'polypeptide(L)'
;PNGPGGLFDALDPAVRKWYVPQELFNEYGWRQWDYTNYARERYDRYVDTALEGDYFYDQYGSFVTRGWLIYDWQEDRPQQFGSTIFKTNRYGSWFNRVVISSDAKGQFHYTLTIGDEIRSTLTPMTFSKPGFNGIQFDFAADKYEGTVLLSRPSRPAQVVSPEAPDVRTSVTNLLGGRSVVQVGDFVKLGATYVSAFQAQTLRDDVAGTPFSGGSLTTQQNAVPISRIVLRLSDDSPEDGRGGAALFDDEIIITDVDGNVVRGSDIGFEPIREGGFQRVGFLAADGGERILLTYDFTDPSYVGPDRSVIKKIAFELVISNDYRVEITSDRQTNDDQQPVFLLVERAEGNIRDNSNQRLLRVAYGLPTSNVLFGFTLEGTQVLGFNFYGEYDFNRRYRKYPNVNRKNHSTAVDDARAWMVNLTRTTYPWFFSLEGYSMDSDYSTRSFLAGTRVQDEIDYENDRLYIYEFVDDNDDQDRRPDWDRFGQALVDNAIFPGYDENNDFISDFNQNDTDDRPNLVPDYEEPFLRYHTDRPEFLFGIDMNNNGWIDRFENDDEPDFPYKRDRRGYNVYAGMHLLADARLTVGRTDEELIDGDGANRTTYVLLSLDRDRADFGRLRLYQYLRKAEDDIADNLFQWVQLPDSRGSLVRIQDPLAARDTWVNTTYARFDYHGVANLNFTNKAKYETFR
;
A
#
# COMPACT_ATOMS: atom_id res chain seq x y z
N PRO A 1 36.35 -5.11 35.38
CA PRO A 1 36.95 -6.09 34.45
C PRO A 1 37.82 -7.10 35.21
N ASN A 2 37.24 -8.25 35.56
CA ASN A 2 38.04 -9.42 35.91
C ASN A 2 38.49 -10.01 34.56
N GLY A 3 39.80 -10.04 34.30
CA GLY A 3 40.35 -10.59 33.06
C GLY A 3 39.93 -12.05 32.84
N PRO A 4 40.17 -12.61 31.64
CA PRO A 4 39.85 -14.00 31.36
C PRO A 4 40.50 -14.85 32.45
N GLY A 5 39.67 -15.62 33.18
CA GLY A 5 40.10 -16.38 34.35
C GLY A 5 41.30 -17.26 33.99
N GLY A 6 42.46 -16.93 34.54
CA GLY A 6 43.65 -17.76 34.37
C GLY A 6 43.36 -19.16 34.90
N LEU A 7 43.47 -20.16 34.03
CA LEU A 7 43.31 -21.57 34.37
C LEU A 7 44.27 -21.95 35.51
N PHE A 8 43.77 -22.65 36.52
CA PHE A 8 44.58 -23.19 37.62
C PHE A 8 45.72 -24.10 37.11
N ASP A 9 45.49 -24.84 36.01
CA ASP A 9 46.50 -25.69 35.35
C ASP A 9 47.63 -24.92 34.64
N ALA A 10 47.45 -23.62 34.35
CA ALA A 10 48.51 -22.76 33.80
C ALA A 10 49.49 -22.26 34.87
N LEU A 11 49.19 -22.53 36.15
CA LEU A 11 50.03 -22.20 37.31
C LEU A 11 50.88 -23.39 37.78
N ASP A 12 50.72 -24.58 37.17
CA ASP A 12 51.55 -25.73 37.49
C ASP A 12 53.00 -25.48 37.03
N PRO A 13 54.01 -25.74 37.89
CA PRO A 13 55.41 -25.52 37.56
C PRO A 13 55.90 -26.57 36.56
N ALA A 14 55.59 -26.35 35.27
CA ALA A 14 56.04 -27.16 34.16
C ALA A 14 57.11 -26.42 33.35
N VAL A 15 58.26 -27.06 33.10
CA VAL A 15 59.30 -26.55 32.18
C VAL A 15 58.80 -26.57 30.72
N ARG A 16 57.71 -27.30 30.47
CA ARG A 16 57.03 -27.39 29.19
C ARG A 16 56.36 -26.06 28.86
N LYS A 17 56.87 -25.38 27.83
CA LYS A 17 56.27 -24.16 27.30
C LYS A 17 55.08 -24.52 26.42
N TRP A 18 53.93 -23.91 26.67
CA TRP A 18 52.74 -24.01 25.82
C TRP A 18 52.88 -23.01 24.67
N TYR A 19 52.83 -23.49 23.43
CA TYR A 19 52.95 -22.65 22.22
C TYR A 19 51.67 -22.60 21.38
N VAL A 20 50.56 -23.09 21.93
CA VAL A 20 49.24 -23.08 21.28
C VAL A 20 48.40 -22.00 21.99
N PRO A 21 47.72 -21.09 21.25
CA PRO A 21 46.73 -20.18 21.81
C PRO A 21 45.78 -20.91 22.77
N GLN A 22 45.44 -20.28 23.90
CA GLN A 22 44.66 -20.94 24.97
C GLN A 22 43.29 -21.40 24.45
N GLU A 23 42.70 -20.64 23.53
CA GLU A 23 41.43 -20.90 22.87
C GLU A 23 41.49 -22.23 22.09
N LEU A 24 42.55 -22.46 21.31
CA LEU A 24 42.70 -23.67 20.50
C LEU A 24 42.84 -24.95 21.37
N PHE A 25 43.53 -24.85 22.50
CA PHE A 25 43.67 -25.98 23.42
C PHE A 25 42.37 -26.26 24.20
N ASN A 26 41.68 -25.21 24.66
CA ASN A 26 40.49 -25.36 25.51
C ASN A 26 39.22 -25.71 24.73
N GLU A 27 38.97 -25.06 23.60
CA GLU A 27 37.73 -25.22 22.84
C GLU A 27 37.81 -26.43 21.89
N TYR A 28 38.97 -26.67 21.28
CA TYR A 28 39.15 -27.72 20.28
C TYR A 28 40.06 -28.87 20.72
N GLY A 29 40.53 -28.87 21.97
CA GLY A 29 41.35 -29.94 22.53
C GLY A 29 42.73 -30.09 21.87
N TRP A 30 43.20 -29.07 21.14
CA TRP A 30 44.44 -29.16 20.36
C TRP A 30 45.69 -29.28 21.22
N ARG A 31 46.29 -30.46 21.23
CA ARG A 31 47.52 -30.73 21.97
C ARG A 31 48.71 -30.56 21.04
N GLN A 32 49.69 -29.75 21.44
CA GLN A 32 50.90 -29.48 20.66
C GLN A 32 51.69 -30.75 20.26
N TRP A 33 51.50 -31.84 20.99
CA TRP A 33 52.25 -33.09 20.82
C TRP A 33 51.48 -34.17 20.06
N ASP A 34 50.21 -33.93 19.73
CA ASP A 34 49.43 -34.92 19.00
C ASP A 34 49.86 -34.93 17.53
N TYR A 35 50.13 -36.14 17.03
CA TYR A 35 50.56 -36.38 15.65
C TYR A 35 49.34 -36.33 14.74
N THR A 36 49.28 -35.35 13.83
CA THR A 36 48.17 -35.21 12.88
C THR A 36 48.36 -36.16 11.70
N ASN A 37 47.40 -37.06 11.47
CA ASN A 37 47.38 -37.97 10.32
C ASN A 37 45.99 -38.02 9.66
N TYR A 38 45.81 -37.19 8.64
CA TYR A 38 44.54 -37.06 7.93
C TYR A 38 44.17 -38.25 7.02
N ALA A 39 45.00 -39.31 7.00
CA ALA A 39 44.68 -40.57 6.35
C ALA A 39 43.97 -41.57 7.30
N ARG A 40 44.03 -41.34 8.62
CA ARG A 40 43.32 -42.13 9.64
C ARG A 40 42.22 -41.35 10.34
N GLU A 41 42.42 -40.05 10.48
CA GLU A 41 41.43 -39.10 11.00
C GLU A 41 41.05 -38.16 9.86
N ARG A 42 39.84 -37.59 9.85
CA ARG A 42 39.46 -36.66 8.77
C ARG A 42 40.20 -35.34 8.99
N TYR A 43 40.62 -34.67 7.92
CA TYR A 43 41.08 -33.28 8.03
C TYR A 43 39.90 -32.40 8.44
N ASP A 44 39.92 -31.93 9.68
CA ASP A 44 39.06 -30.85 10.13
C ASP A 44 39.81 -29.54 9.87
N ARG A 45 39.21 -28.67 9.05
CA ARG A 45 39.69 -27.30 8.88
C ARG A 45 39.71 -26.66 10.27
N TYR A 46 40.69 -25.79 10.55
CA TYR A 46 40.68 -24.93 11.74
C TYR A 46 39.24 -24.48 11.96
N VAL A 47 38.64 -24.84 13.11
CA VAL A 47 37.34 -24.29 13.45
C VAL A 47 37.60 -22.80 13.50
N ASP A 48 37.10 -22.11 12.49
CA ASP A 48 37.47 -20.73 12.26
C ASP A 48 36.85 -19.99 13.44
N THR A 49 37.66 -19.49 14.35
CA THR A 49 37.15 -18.63 15.43
C THR A 49 36.44 -17.40 14.84
N ALA A 50 36.70 -17.08 13.55
CA ALA A 50 35.96 -16.14 12.73
C ALA A 50 34.68 -16.71 12.07
N LEU A 51 34.19 -17.89 12.45
CA LEU A 51 32.83 -18.39 12.20
C LEU A 51 31.97 -18.32 13.47
N GLU A 52 32.59 -18.28 14.65
CA GLU A 52 31.89 -18.23 15.94
C GLU A 52 31.45 -16.82 16.35
N GLY A 53 32.01 -15.79 15.70
CA GLY A 53 31.63 -14.40 15.90
C GLY A 53 32.28 -13.73 17.10
N ASP A 54 31.81 -12.52 17.38
CA ASP A 54 32.31 -11.62 18.42
C ASP A 54 31.72 -11.99 19.79
N TYR A 55 32.47 -11.65 20.84
CA TYR A 55 32.01 -11.82 22.22
C TYR A 55 31.12 -10.63 22.61
N PHE A 56 29.89 -10.92 23.04
CA PHE A 56 28.97 -9.94 23.58
C PHE A 56 28.99 -9.97 25.11
N TYR A 57 29.08 -8.80 25.70
CA TYR A 57 29.10 -8.59 27.15
C TYR A 57 27.93 -7.70 27.56
N ASP A 58 27.40 -7.91 28.77
CA ASP A 58 26.42 -7.01 29.35
C ASP A 58 27.04 -5.67 29.78
N GLN A 59 26.21 -4.74 30.24
CA GLN A 59 26.65 -3.42 30.70
C GLN A 59 27.62 -3.47 31.90
N TYR A 60 27.74 -4.61 32.59
CA TYR A 60 28.62 -4.83 33.72
C TYR A 60 29.92 -5.56 33.32
N GLY A 61 30.08 -5.91 32.04
CA GLY A 61 31.24 -6.62 31.49
C GLY A 61 31.19 -8.13 31.70
N SER A 62 30.03 -8.70 32.02
CA SER A 62 29.84 -10.15 32.10
C SER A 62 29.58 -10.72 30.71
N PHE A 63 30.19 -11.86 30.38
CA PHE A 63 29.98 -12.53 29.09
C PHE A 63 28.52 -13.01 28.97
N VAL A 64 27.84 -12.63 27.89
CA VAL A 64 26.46 -13.01 27.58
C VAL A 64 26.43 -14.13 26.55
N THR A 65 27.05 -13.91 25.40
CA THR A 65 27.04 -14.86 24.27
C THR A 65 28.16 -14.54 23.28
N ARG A 66 28.43 -15.46 22.36
CA ARG A 66 29.34 -15.28 21.21
C ARG A 66 28.55 -15.45 19.92
N GLY A 67 28.67 -14.54 18.96
CA GLY A 67 27.90 -14.62 17.71
C GLY A 67 28.16 -13.47 16.73
N TRP A 68 27.36 -13.39 15.67
CA TRP A 68 27.41 -12.30 14.70
C TRP A 68 26.27 -11.32 14.93
N LEU A 69 26.57 -10.02 14.92
CA LEU A 69 25.54 -9.01 14.72
C LEU A 69 25.02 -9.16 13.29
N ILE A 70 23.76 -9.54 13.09
CA ILE A 70 23.20 -9.71 11.74
C ILE A 70 22.39 -8.50 11.31
N TYR A 71 21.55 -8.03 12.21
CA TYR A 71 20.65 -6.89 12.07
C TYR A 71 20.68 -6.10 13.38
N ASP A 72 20.69 -4.77 13.28
CA ASP A 72 20.57 -3.86 14.41
C ASP A 72 19.72 -2.65 14.00
N TRP A 73 18.77 -2.28 14.87
CA TRP A 73 17.97 -1.09 14.72
C TRP A 73 17.90 -0.38 16.07
N GLN A 74 18.46 0.82 16.13
CA GLN A 74 18.55 1.64 17.32
C GLN A 74 17.88 2.99 17.08
N GLU A 75 17.25 3.52 18.12
CA GLU A 75 16.60 4.82 18.13
C GLU A 75 17.00 5.54 19.42
N ASP A 76 18.06 6.36 19.33
CA ASP A 76 18.60 7.14 20.43
C ASP A 76 18.04 8.55 20.41
N ARG A 77 17.47 8.98 21.54
CA ARG A 77 16.84 10.29 21.67
C ARG A 77 17.10 10.90 23.06
N PRO A 78 17.43 12.21 23.14
CA PRO A 78 17.62 13.15 22.04
C PRO A 78 19.05 13.04 21.47
N GLN A 79 19.20 12.76 20.17
CA GLN A 79 20.51 12.65 19.52
C GLN A 79 20.44 13.01 18.03
N GLN A 80 21.44 13.75 17.52
CA GLN A 80 21.57 13.95 16.07
C GLN A 80 21.97 12.63 15.42
N PHE A 81 21.36 12.29 14.28
CA PHE A 81 21.56 10.98 13.66
C PHE A 81 21.22 9.81 14.59
N GLY A 82 20.24 10.00 15.50
CA GLY A 82 19.88 9.01 16.52
C GLY A 82 19.14 7.77 16.01
N SER A 83 18.64 7.77 14.77
CA SER A 83 17.98 6.60 14.18
C SER A 83 18.97 5.84 13.31
N THR A 84 19.32 4.62 13.72
CA THR A 84 20.39 3.82 13.12
C THR A 84 19.81 2.48 12.68
N ILE A 85 19.95 2.12 11.40
CA ILE A 85 19.71 0.75 10.92
C ILE A 85 20.97 0.19 10.31
N PHE A 86 21.26 -1.05 10.67
CA PHE A 86 22.43 -1.78 10.20
C PHE A 86 22.05 -3.20 9.78
N LYS A 87 22.43 -3.55 8.55
CA LYS A 87 22.31 -4.90 7.97
C LYS A 87 23.68 -5.35 7.51
N THR A 88 24.17 -6.48 8.04
CA THR A 88 25.51 -6.97 7.67
C THR A 88 25.54 -7.58 6.27
N ASN A 89 26.74 -7.73 5.69
CA ASN A 89 26.93 -8.54 4.49
C ASN A 89 26.48 -10.00 4.69
N ARG A 90 26.55 -10.53 5.93
CA ARG A 90 26.05 -11.87 6.25
C ARG A 90 24.53 -11.94 6.16
N TYR A 91 23.81 -10.88 6.53
CA TYR A 91 22.37 -10.78 6.29
C TYR A 91 22.06 -10.94 4.80
N GLY A 92 22.74 -10.18 3.93
CA GLY A 92 22.50 -10.24 2.49
C GLY A 92 22.98 -11.53 1.80
N SER A 93 24.04 -12.17 2.28
CA SER A 93 24.66 -13.34 1.64
C SER A 93 24.30 -14.68 2.30
N TRP A 94 24.65 -14.88 3.58
CA TRP A 94 24.40 -16.14 4.29
C TRP A 94 22.90 -16.35 4.54
N PHE A 95 22.21 -15.31 5.02
CA PHE A 95 20.78 -15.40 5.33
C PHE A 95 19.88 -15.04 4.14
N ASN A 96 20.47 -14.72 2.97
CA ASN A 96 19.73 -14.32 1.77
C ASN A 96 18.61 -13.29 2.07
N ARG A 97 18.94 -12.29 2.90
CA ARG A 97 18.07 -11.19 3.32
C ARG A 97 16.84 -11.60 4.14
N VAL A 98 16.81 -12.79 4.74
CA VAL A 98 15.72 -13.23 5.63
C VAL A 98 16.26 -14.02 6.82
N VAL A 99 15.90 -13.62 8.03
CA VAL A 99 16.23 -14.31 9.29
C VAL A 99 14.93 -14.66 10.00
N ILE A 100 14.75 -15.95 10.33
CA ILE A 100 13.55 -16.45 11.00
C ILE A 100 13.97 -17.17 12.28
N SER A 101 13.34 -16.81 13.39
CA SER A 101 13.47 -17.50 14.68
C SER A 101 12.09 -17.87 15.19
N SER A 102 11.86 -19.16 15.42
CA SER A 102 10.57 -19.69 15.86
C SER A 102 10.73 -20.61 17.05
N ASP A 103 9.79 -20.57 17.99
CA ASP A 103 9.70 -21.53 19.10
C ASP A 103 8.23 -21.75 19.50
N ALA A 104 7.97 -22.84 20.20
CA ALA A 104 6.63 -23.23 20.60
C ALA A 104 6.63 -23.95 21.96
N LYS A 105 5.60 -23.67 22.75
CA LYS A 105 5.36 -24.34 24.03
C LYS A 105 3.87 -24.64 24.24
N GLY A 106 3.51 -25.91 24.10
CA GLY A 106 2.11 -26.34 24.18
C GLY A 106 1.32 -25.76 23.00
N GLN A 107 0.22 -25.07 23.30
CA GLN A 107 -0.60 -24.38 22.30
C GLN A 107 -0.01 -23.05 21.80
N PHE A 108 1.06 -22.54 22.41
CA PHE A 108 1.61 -21.23 22.09
C PHE A 108 2.75 -21.35 21.09
N HIS A 109 2.61 -20.69 19.94
CA HIS A 109 3.59 -20.60 18.89
C HIS A 109 3.98 -19.14 18.70
N TYR A 110 5.26 -18.87 18.48
CA TYR A 110 5.72 -17.54 18.11
C TYR A 110 6.85 -17.61 17.09
N THR A 111 6.90 -16.62 16.21
CA THR A 111 7.92 -16.48 15.17
C THR A 111 8.34 -15.03 15.02
N LEU A 112 9.63 -14.77 14.98
CA LEU A 112 10.23 -13.48 14.64
C LEU A 112 10.93 -13.61 13.29
N THR A 113 10.48 -12.82 12.33
CA THR A 113 10.99 -12.75 10.97
C THR A 113 11.57 -11.36 10.72
N ILE A 114 12.80 -11.28 10.23
CA ILE A 114 13.43 -10.03 9.78
C ILE A 114 13.81 -10.22 8.32
N GLY A 115 13.27 -9.41 7.41
CA GLY A 115 13.36 -9.66 5.98
C GLY A 115 13.31 -8.39 5.14
N ASP A 116 13.92 -8.45 3.95
CA ASP A 116 13.78 -7.38 2.96
C ASP A 116 12.50 -7.52 2.11
N GLU A 117 11.99 -8.75 1.95
CA GLU A 117 10.84 -9.10 1.10
C GLU A 117 9.97 -10.17 1.80
N ILE A 118 9.21 -9.78 2.82
CA ILE A 118 8.27 -10.66 3.53
C ILE A 118 6.87 -10.48 2.91
N ARG A 119 6.25 -11.56 2.39
CA ARG A 119 4.82 -11.49 2.02
C ARG A 119 3.99 -11.34 3.30
N SER A 120 3.35 -10.19 3.46
CA SER A 120 2.67 -9.82 4.70
C SER A 120 1.32 -9.18 4.40
N THR A 121 0.25 -9.74 4.99
CA THR A 121 -1.10 -9.18 4.90
C THR A 121 -1.71 -9.17 6.29
N LEU A 122 -2.14 -7.99 6.76
CA LEU A 122 -2.96 -7.88 7.96
C LEU A 122 -4.43 -7.98 7.57
N THR A 123 -4.89 -7.13 6.64
CA THR A 123 -6.21 -7.19 5.99
C THR A 123 -6.04 -6.64 4.57
N PRO A 124 -6.94 -6.95 3.62
CA PRO A 124 -6.85 -6.40 2.27
C PRO A 124 -7.01 -4.87 2.22
N MET A 125 -7.76 -4.26 3.15
CA MET A 125 -8.00 -2.81 3.13
C MET A 125 -7.02 -1.99 3.99
N THR A 126 -6.21 -2.61 4.86
CA THR A 126 -5.28 -1.87 5.75
C THR A 126 -3.79 -2.09 5.48
N PHE A 127 -3.36 -3.33 5.19
CA PHE A 127 -1.95 -3.63 4.91
C PHE A 127 -1.82 -4.95 4.15
N SER A 128 -1.31 -4.89 2.93
CA SER A 128 -1.01 -6.05 2.07
C SER A 128 0.21 -5.72 1.21
N LYS A 129 1.31 -6.44 1.43
CA LYS A 129 2.56 -6.25 0.68
C LYS A 129 3.09 -7.58 0.15
N PRO A 130 3.45 -7.69 -1.14
CA PRO A 130 4.20 -8.84 -1.66
C PRO A 130 5.61 -8.92 -1.09
N GLY A 131 6.25 -7.78 -0.81
CA GLY A 131 7.62 -7.69 -0.28
C GLY A 131 7.79 -6.65 0.84
N PHE A 132 7.26 -6.92 2.04
CA PHE A 132 7.47 -6.08 3.22
C PHE A 132 8.93 -6.14 3.71
N ASN A 133 9.58 -4.97 3.79
CA ASN A 133 10.89 -4.80 4.40
C ASN A 133 10.76 -4.40 5.88
N GLY A 134 11.21 -5.25 6.79
CA GLY A 134 11.18 -4.95 8.22
C GLY A 134 11.18 -6.19 9.10
N ILE A 135 10.55 -6.03 10.26
CA ILE A 135 10.39 -7.05 11.30
C ILE A 135 8.92 -7.44 11.37
N GLN A 136 8.64 -8.73 11.29
CA GLN A 136 7.33 -9.31 11.58
C GLN A 136 7.44 -10.25 12.78
N PHE A 137 6.62 -10.04 13.80
CA PHE A 137 6.48 -10.93 14.94
C PHE A 137 5.08 -11.52 14.95
N ASP A 138 4.99 -12.84 14.84
CA ASP A 138 3.75 -13.61 14.84
C ASP A 138 3.62 -14.41 16.12
N PHE A 139 2.40 -14.47 16.62
CA PHE A 139 1.99 -15.24 17.78
C PHE A 139 0.68 -15.97 17.44
N ALA A 140 0.60 -17.25 17.78
CA ALA A 140 -0.61 -18.03 17.63
C ALA A 140 -0.84 -18.94 18.84
N ALA A 141 -2.10 -19.06 19.23
CA ALA A 141 -2.64 -19.99 20.21
C ALA A 141 -4.04 -20.44 19.78
N ASP A 142 -4.59 -21.48 20.42
CA ASP A 142 -5.88 -22.11 20.06
C ASP A 142 -7.04 -21.14 19.78
N LYS A 143 -7.07 -19.96 20.41
CA LYS A 143 -8.13 -18.96 20.26
C LYS A 143 -7.63 -17.55 19.97
N TYR A 144 -6.33 -17.35 19.89
CA TYR A 144 -5.72 -16.03 19.82
C TYR A 144 -4.60 -16.03 18.79
N GLU A 145 -4.66 -15.12 17.84
CA GLU A 145 -3.59 -14.87 16.88
C GLU A 145 -3.21 -13.40 16.96
N GLY A 146 -1.93 -13.10 16.76
CA GLY A 146 -1.40 -11.75 16.83
C GLY A 146 -0.19 -11.60 15.94
N THR A 147 -0.17 -10.54 15.14
CA THR A 147 0.97 -10.16 14.29
C THR A 147 1.33 -8.72 14.59
N VAL A 148 2.62 -8.42 14.67
CA VAL A 148 3.19 -7.06 14.80
C VAL A 148 4.19 -6.84 13.68
N LEU A 149 4.08 -5.72 13.00
CA LEU A 149 4.97 -5.27 11.94
C LEU A 149 5.71 -4.02 12.38
N LEU A 150 7.03 -4.00 12.22
CA LEU A 150 7.87 -2.83 12.50
C LEU A 150 8.80 -2.59 11.33
N SER A 151 8.91 -1.33 10.89
CA SER A 151 9.87 -0.96 9.84
C SER A 151 10.28 0.50 9.98
N ARG A 152 11.38 0.86 9.33
CA ARG A 152 11.71 2.22 8.94
C ARG A 152 11.72 2.30 7.42
N PRO A 153 10.57 2.51 6.78
CA PRO A 153 10.49 2.53 5.32
C PRO A 153 11.35 3.63 4.68
N SER A 154 11.56 4.75 5.38
CA SER A 154 12.53 5.75 4.94
C SER A 154 13.95 5.17 5.05
N ARG A 155 14.61 4.93 3.91
CA ARG A 155 15.98 4.37 3.87
C ARG A 155 16.09 3.10 4.73
N PRO A 156 15.53 1.95 4.30
CA PRO A 156 15.52 0.70 5.09
C PRO A 156 16.90 0.02 5.20
N ALA A 157 17.99 0.77 4.97
CA ALA A 157 19.37 0.33 4.75
C ALA A 157 19.48 -0.68 3.59
N GLN A 158 20.03 -0.25 2.45
CA GLN A 158 20.37 -1.18 1.38
C GLN A 158 21.75 -1.80 1.66
N VAL A 159 21.90 -3.10 1.40
CA VAL A 159 23.18 -3.83 1.51
C VAL A 159 24.12 -3.40 0.37
N VAL A 160 24.67 -2.17 0.42
CA VAL A 160 25.49 -1.62 -0.68
C VAL A 160 26.95 -1.32 -0.30
N SER A 161 27.33 -1.36 0.99
CA SER A 161 28.72 -1.15 1.40
C SER A 161 29.00 -1.70 2.81
N PRO A 162 30.25 -2.14 3.13
CA PRO A 162 30.52 -2.84 4.37
C PRO A 162 30.50 -1.88 5.56
N GLU A 163 29.73 -2.24 6.59
CA GLU A 163 29.95 -1.83 7.99
C GLU A 163 29.56 -0.40 8.42
N ALA A 164 28.96 0.44 7.55
CA ALA A 164 28.43 1.74 7.97
C ALA A 164 26.90 1.68 8.21
N PRO A 165 26.39 2.00 9.42
CA PRO A 165 24.96 2.12 9.66
C PRO A 165 24.34 3.28 8.86
N ASP A 166 23.08 3.14 8.41
CA ASP A 166 22.32 4.27 7.90
C ASP A 166 21.72 5.05 9.07
N VAL A 167 22.25 6.25 9.26
CA VAL A 167 21.94 7.12 10.40
C VAL A 167 21.14 8.35 9.95
N ARG A 168 20.05 8.65 10.67
CA ARG A 168 19.09 9.70 10.30
C ARG A 168 18.61 10.53 11.48
N THR A 169 18.35 11.80 11.21
CA THR A 169 17.73 12.72 12.18
C THR A 169 16.21 12.75 12.05
N SER A 170 15.70 12.89 10.83
CA SER A 170 14.27 12.76 10.53
C SER A 170 14.02 11.46 9.77
N VAL A 171 13.04 10.68 10.21
CA VAL A 171 12.72 9.36 9.63
C VAL A 171 11.21 9.17 9.58
N THR A 172 10.75 8.28 8.70
CA THR A 172 9.40 7.71 8.78
C THR A 172 9.49 6.27 9.26
N ASN A 173 8.83 5.99 10.38
CA ASN A 173 8.71 4.65 10.96
C ASN A 173 7.32 4.08 10.68
N LEU A 174 7.22 2.76 10.62
CA LEU A 174 5.99 2.00 10.49
C LEU A 174 5.78 1.13 11.74
N LEU A 175 4.57 1.18 12.29
CA LEU A 175 4.06 0.25 13.29
C LEU A 175 2.73 -0.31 12.79
N GLY A 176 2.68 -1.61 12.56
CA GLY A 176 1.47 -2.33 12.20
C GLY A 176 1.19 -3.45 13.20
N GLY A 177 -0.07 -3.87 13.28
CA GLY A 177 -0.41 -5.11 13.97
C GLY A 177 -1.86 -5.50 13.80
N ARG A 178 -2.11 -6.80 13.86
CA ARG A 178 -3.44 -7.40 13.87
C ARG A 178 -3.55 -8.36 15.03
N SER A 179 -4.71 -8.40 15.65
CA SER A 179 -5.07 -9.42 16.64
C SER A 179 -6.39 -10.06 16.25
N VAL A 180 -6.51 -11.37 16.43
CA VAL A 180 -7.72 -12.14 16.14
C VAL A 180 -8.08 -12.98 17.34
N VAL A 181 -9.35 -12.94 17.73
CA VAL A 181 -9.92 -13.76 18.79
C VAL A 181 -11.00 -14.64 18.22
N GLN A 182 -10.91 -15.95 18.46
CA GLN A 182 -11.97 -16.89 18.12
C GLN A 182 -13.02 -16.95 19.22
N VAL A 183 -14.28 -16.67 18.87
CA VAL A 183 -15.45 -16.72 19.77
C VAL A 183 -16.31 -17.93 19.40
N GLY A 184 -16.29 -18.95 20.27
CA GLY A 184 -16.89 -20.25 19.97
C GLY A 184 -16.09 -20.99 18.90
N ASP A 185 -16.79 -21.77 18.06
CA ASP A 185 -16.16 -22.60 17.02
C ASP A 185 -16.35 -22.02 15.60
N PHE A 186 -17.06 -20.89 15.48
CA PHE A 186 -17.58 -20.43 14.20
C PHE A 186 -17.46 -18.92 13.95
N VAL A 187 -17.05 -18.10 14.93
CA VAL A 187 -16.83 -16.65 14.75
C VAL A 187 -15.38 -16.28 15.09
N LYS A 188 -14.78 -15.40 14.29
CA LYS A 188 -13.55 -14.69 14.60
C LYS A 188 -13.79 -13.19 14.61
N LEU A 189 -13.20 -12.50 15.59
CA LEU A 189 -13.18 -11.05 15.71
C LEU A 189 -11.74 -10.57 15.54
N GLY A 190 -11.51 -9.67 14.60
CA GLY A 190 -10.20 -9.07 14.38
C GLY A 190 -10.18 -7.59 14.71
N ALA A 191 -9.02 -7.10 15.15
CA ALA A 191 -8.71 -5.69 15.23
C ALA A 191 -7.33 -5.44 14.64
N THR A 192 -7.22 -4.41 13.80
CA THR A 192 -6.00 -4.06 13.07
C THR A 192 -5.64 -2.61 13.32
N TYR A 193 -4.35 -2.31 13.43
CA TYR A 193 -3.81 -0.95 13.54
C TYR A 193 -2.56 -0.84 12.68
N VAL A 194 -2.47 0.18 11.83
CA VAL A 194 -1.30 0.43 10.99
C VAL A 194 -1.01 1.93 11.02
N SER A 195 0.24 2.30 11.22
CA SER A 195 0.66 3.69 11.24
C SER A 195 2.03 3.86 10.64
N ALA A 196 2.13 4.72 9.63
CA ALA A 196 3.40 5.31 9.22
C ALA A 196 3.45 6.74 9.74
N PHE A 197 4.53 7.08 10.45
CA PHE A 197 4.65 8.35 11.15
C PHE A 197 6.08 8.88 11.10
N GLN A 198 6.18 10.19 10.92
CA GLN A 198 7.45 10.89 10.95
C GLN A 198 7.94 11.05 12.40
N ALA A 199 9.23 10.82 12.61
CA ALA A 199 9.91 10.98 13.88
C ALA A 199 11.17 11.84 13.71
N GLN A 200 11.52 12.57 14.78
CA GLN A 200 12.71 13.41 14.83
C GLN A 200 13.54 13.08 16.08
N THR A 201 14.76 12.60 15.89
CA THR A 201 15.61 12.09 16.99
C THR A 201 16.24 13.17 17.86
N LEU A 202 16.22 14.43 17.43
CA LEU A 202 16.67 15.59 18.23
C LEU A 202 15.69 16.01 19.35
N ARG A 203 14.53 15.37 19.48
CA ARG A 203 13.49 15.76 20.43
C ARG A 203 13.32 14.69 21.52
N ASP A 204 13.12 15.14 22.76
CA ASP A 204 12.78 14.27 23.89
C ASP A 204 11.37 13.67 23.76
N ASP A 205 11.26 12.41 24.17
CA ASP A 205 10.17 11.49 23.83
C ASP A 205 8.90 11.66 24.68
N VAL A 206 7.93 12.39 24.10
CA VAL A 206 6.46 12.21 24.31
C VAL A 206 5.69 12.71 23.07
N ALA A 207 6.24 13.71 22.35
CA ALA A 207 5.68 14.23 21.11
C ALA A 207 6.34 13.55 19.91
N GLY A 208 5.55 12.98 18.98
CA GLY A 208 6.11 12.28 17.80
C GLY A 208 5.97 10.77 17.82
N THR A 209 4.93 10.25 18.47
CA THR A 209 4.59 8.83 18.53
C THR A 209 3.58 8.45 17.44
N PRO A 210 3.42 7.16 17.09
CA PRO A 210 2.37 6.70 16.19
C PRO A 210 0.97 7.15 16.66
N PHE A 211 0.77 7.27 17.97
CA PHE A 211 -0.52 7.63 18.57
C PHE A 211 -0.78 9.15 18.66
N SER A 212 0.25 9.98 18.50
CA SER A 212 0.14 11.46 18.54
C SER A 212 0.22 12.11 17.16
N GLY A 213 0.15 11.30 16.11
CA GLY A 213 0.18 11.75 14.72
C GLY A 213 1.57 12.12 14.21
N GLY A 214 2.63 11.46 14.68
CA GLY A 214 4.01 11.73 14.26
C GLY A 214 4.53 13.10 14.69
N SER A 215 5.61 13.56 14.07
CA SER A 215 6.26 14.85 14.35
C SER A 215 6.74 15.49 13.06
N LEU A 216 6.80 16.82 13.05
CA LEU A 216 7.42 17.54 11.94
C LEU A 216 8.91 17.22 11.88
N THR A 217 9.45 17.06 10.67
CA THR A 217 10.89 16.93 10.41
C THR A 217 11.63 18.22 10.77
N THR A 218 12.97 18.15 10.85
CA THR A 218 13.76 19.36 11.11
C THR A 218 13.58 20.39 10.00
N GLN A 219 13.46 19.98 8.73
CA GLN A 219 13.26 20.87 7.58
C GLN A 219 11.87 21.50 7.57
N GLN A 220 10.82 20.70 7.79
CA GLN A 220 9.45 21.19 7.89
C GLN A 220 9.29 22.27 8.98
N ASN A 221 10.08 22.16 10.07
CA ASN A 221 10.03 23.08 11.20
C ASN A 221 11.30 23.96 11.33
N ALA A 222 12.02 24.22 10.24
CA ALA A 222 13.28 24.98 10.27
C ALA A 222 13.08 26.50 10.41
N VAL A 223 12.05 27.05 9.77
CA VAL A 223 11.70 28.48 9.80
C VAL A 223 10.17 28.67 9.86
N PRO A 224 9.67 29.80 10.37
CA PRO A 224 8.24 30.11 10.33
C PRO A 224 7.71 30.20 8.88
N ILE A 225 6.47 29.78 8.69
CA ILE A 225 5.77 29.89 7.39
C ILE A 225 5.73 31.34 6.95
N SER A 226 6.09 31.58 5.69
CA SER A 226 6.00 32.90 5.07
C SER A 226 4.77 33.06 4.21
N ARG A 227 4.28 31.99 3.60
CA ARG A 227 3.16 32.06 2.64
C ARG A 227 2.31 30.81 2.68
N ILE A 228 1.00 30.97 2.66
CA ILE A 228 0.02 29.89 2.48
C ILE A 228 -0.86 30.23 1.28
N VAL A 229 -1.12 29.24 0.41
CA VAL A 229 -1.98 29.42 -0.76
C VAL A 229 -3.06 28.36 -0.75
N LEU A 230 -4.32 28.79 -0.91
CA LEU A 230 -5.45 27.91 -1.19
C LEU A 230 -5.76 27.94 -2.68
N ARG A 231 -6.07 26.78 -3.25
CA ARG A 231 -6.52 26.61 -4.63
C ARG A 231 -7.90 25.98 -4.62
N LEU A 232 -8.87 26.71 -5.15
CA LEU A 232 -10.23 26.21 -5.35
C LEU A 232 -10.43 25.98 -6.84
N SER A 233 -10.87 24.78 -7.21
CA SER A 233 -11.20 24.42 -8.59
C SER A 233 -12.51 23.65 -8.66
N ASP A 234 -12.95 23.39 -9.88
CA ASP A 234 -13.95 22.36 -10.18
C ASP A 234 -13.40 20.97 -9.82
N ASP A 235 -14.25 20.11 -9.26
CA ASP A 235 -13.92 18.71 -8.94
C ASP A 235 -14.21 17.77 -10.12
N SER A 236 -15.21 18.13 -10.95
CA SER A 236 -15.56 17.46 -12.22
C SER A 236 -15.39 18.41 -13.43
N PRO A 237 -14.16 18.88 -13.72
CA PRO A 237 -13.92 19.94 -14.70
C PRO A 237 -14.35 19.61 -16.14
N GLU A 238 -14.59 18.33 -16.46
CA GLU A 238 -14.95 17.83 -17.79
C GLU A 238 -16.30 18.36 -18.31
N ASP A 239 -17.22 18.72 -17.41
CA ASP A 239 -18.52 19.27 -17.79
C ASP A 239 -18.47 20.78 -18.15
N GLY A 240 -17.36 21.45 -17.79
CA GLY A 240 -17.09 22.86 -18.01
C GLY A 240 -17.98 23.85 -17.26
N ARG A 241 -18.72 23.43 -16.21
CA ARG A 241 -19.69 24.28 -15.51
C ARG A 241 -19.98 23.83 -14.07
N GLY A 242 -20.21 24.79 -13.18
CA GLY A 242 -20.71 24.47 -11.84
C GLY A 242 -19.63 23.98 -10.90
N GLY A 243 -18.39 24.44 -11.10
CA GLY A 243 -17.29 24.21 -10.17
C GLY A 243 -17.36 25.12 -8.94
N ALA A 244 -16.24 25.26 -8.23
CA ALA A 244 -16.21 25.94 -6.93
C ALA A 244 -16.80 27.37 -6.97
N ALA A 245 -17.80 27.63 -6.13
CA ALA A 245 -18.37 28.95 -5.92
C ALA A 245 -17.95 29.51 -4.55
N LEU A 246 -17.08 30.52 -4.54
CA LEU A 246 -16.57 31.17 -3.33
C LEU A 246 -17.30 32.49 -3.07
N PHE A 247 -18.05 32.55 -1.97
CA PHE A 247 -18.81 33.74 -1.55
C PHE A 247 -18.02 34.64 -0.61
N ASP A 248 -17.23 34.04 0.28
CA ASP A 248 -16.45 34.75 1.29
C ASP A 248 -15.30 33.86 1.79
N ASP A 249 -14.24 34.49 2.29
CA ASP A 249 -13.15 33.79 2.96
C ASP A 249 -12.51 34.64 4.05
N GLU A 250 -12.01 33.94 5.06
CA GLU A 250 -11.38 34.53 6.22
C GLU A 250 -10.23 33.65 6.71
N ILE A 251 -9.14 34.28 7.14
CA ILE A 251 -8.07 33.61 7.86
C ILE A 251 -8.21 33.82 9.37
N ILE A 252 -8.08 32.72 10.12
CA ILE A 252 -8.12 32.68 11.58
C ILE A 252 -6.74 32.31 12.11
N ILE A 253 -6.07 33.27 12.73
CA ILE A 253 -4.74 33.10 13.31
C ILE A 253 -4.90 32.94 14.82
N THR A 254 -4.40 31.85 15.38
CA THR A 254 -4.34 31.66 16.84
C THR A 254 -2.90 31.69 17.29
N ASP A 255 -2.56 32.53 18.27
CA ASP A 255 -1.23 32.59 18.85
C ASP A 255 -1.00 31.54 19.95
N VAL A 256 0.21 31.51 20.52
CA VAL A 256 0.57 30.61 21.62
C VAL A 256 -0.16 30.88 22.92
N ASP A 257 -0.56 32.12 23.17
CA ASP A 257 -1.29 32.54 24.38
C ASP A 257 -2.79 32.24 24.28
N GLY A 258 -3.26 31.88 23.08
CA GLY A 258 -4.65 31.53 22.79
C GLY A 258 -5.48 32.70 22.27
N ASN A 259 -4.86 33.86 22.00
CA ASN A 259 -5.54 34.95 21.34
C ASN A 259 -5.85 34.56 19.89
N VAL A 260 -7.05 34.93 19.45
CA VAL A 260 -7.54 34.66 18.10
C VAL A 260 -7.65 35.99 17.37
N VAL A 261 -7.00 36.09 16.22
CA VAL A 261 -7.04 37.25 15.32
C VAL A 261 -7.65 36.80 14.00
N ARG A 262 -8.68 37.51 13.54
CA ARG A 262 -9.22 37.34 12.19
C ARG A 262 -8.45 38.23 11.22
N GLY A 263 -8.25 37.78 9.99
CA GLY A 263 -7.56 38.56 8.96
C GLY A 263 -8.26 39.89 8.70
N SER A 264 -9.59 39.87 8.60
CA SER A 264 -10.41 41.07 8.42
C SER A 264 -10.22 42.14 9.51
N ASP A 265 -10.01 41.74 10.77
CA ASP A 265 -9.79 42.67 11.90
C ASP A 265 -8.48 43.46 11.79
N ILE A 266 -7.49 42.90 11.08
CA ILE A 266 -6.15 43.49 10.88
C ILE A 266 -5.92 43.96 9.44
N GLY A 267 -6.94 43.90 8.58
CA GLY A 267 -6.80 44.21 7.15
C GLY A 267 -5.90 43.25 6.38
N PHE A 268 -5.75 42.00 6.86
CA PHE A 268 -4.98 40.95 6.21
C PHE A 268 -5.89 40.10 5.31
N GLU A 269 -6.06 40.56 4.08
CA GLU A 269 -6.81 39.89 3.02
C GLU A 269 -5.86 39.13 2.07
N PRO A 270 -6.31 38.04 1.42
CA PRO A 270 -5.47 37.34 0.47
C PRO A 270 -5.33 38.11 -0.85
N ILE A 271 -4.21 37.88 -1.54
CA ILE A 271 -4.09 38.19 -2.96
C ILE A 271 -4.91 37.16 -3.73
N ARG A 272 -5.88 37.63 -4.51
CA ARG A 272 -6.81 36.81 -5.29
C ARG A 272 -6.38 36.77 -6.75
N GLU A 273 -6.23 35.57 -7.29
CA GLU A 273 -5.92 35.35 -8.71
C GLU A 273 -6.89 34.33 -9.31
N GLY A 274 -7.27 34.54 -10.57
CA GLY A 274 -8.19 33.68 -11.30
C GLY A 274 -9.66 33.80 -10.86
N GLY A 275 -10.48 32.87 -11.34
CA GLY A 275 -11.92 32.84 -11.08
C GLY A 275 -12.76 33.83 -11.91
N PHE A 276 -13.99 33.43 -12.22
CA PHE A 276 -14.97 34.26 -12.89
C PHE A 276 -15.84 35.01 -11.89
N GLN A 277 -15.83 36.34 -11.98
CA GLN A 277 -16.71 37.16 -11.15
C GLN A 277 -18.18 36.93 -11.56
N ARG A 278 -18.97 36.34 -10.66
CA ARG A 278 -20.43 36.23 -10.76
C ARG A 278 -21.10 37.23 -9.81
N VAL A 279 -22.42 37.29 -9.86
CA VAL A 279 -23.19 38.16 -8.95
C VAL A 279 -23.12 37.56 -7.55
N GLY A 280 -22.29 38.16 -6.69
CA GLY A 280 -22.18 37.83 -5.26
C GLY A 280 -21.16 36.74 -4.90
N PHE A 281 -20.42 36.18 -5.84
CA PHE A 281 -19.38 35.17 -5.60
C PHE A 281 -18.37 35.09 -6.75
N LEU A 282 -17.24 34.43 -6.52
CA LEU A 282 -16.22 34.09 -7.51
C LEU A 282 -16.37 32.60 -7.88
N ALA A 283 -16.38 32.27 -9.16
CA ALA A 283 -16.59 30.90 -9.65
C ALA A 283 -15.34 30.31 -10.33
N ALA A 284 -15.03 29.05 -10.05
CA ALA A 284 -13.99 28.29 -10.73
C ALA A 284 -14.63 27.17 -11.56
N ASP A 285 -15.25 27.54 -12.69
CA ASP A 285 -15.94 26.60 -13.59
C ASP A 285 -14.96 25.90 -14.55
N GLY A 286 -15.06 24.58 -14.70
CA GLY A 286 -14.23 23.79 -15.61
C GLY A 286 -12.73 23.86 -15.26
N GLY A 287 -11.89 24.27 -16.22
CA GLY A 287 -10.45 24.41 -16.01
C GLY A 287 -10.01 25.65 -15.21
N GLU A 288 -10.93 26.55 -14.84
CA GLU A 288 -10.64 27.78 -14.10
C GLU A 288 -10.31 27.48 -12.63
N ARG A 289 -9.52 28.37 -11.99
CA ARG A 289 -9.07 28.18 -10.60
C ARG A 289 -9.05 29.50 -9.85
N ILE A 290 -9.40 29.46 -8.57
CA ILE A 290 -9.25 30.60 -7.66
C ILE A 290 -8.05 30.33 -6.75
N LEU A 291 -7.07 31.23 -6.76
CA LEU A 291 -5.94 31.20 -5.83
C LEU A 291 -6.12 32.29 -4.77
N LEU A 292 -6.02 31.89 -3.51
CA LEU A 292 -6.02 32.79 -2.35
C LEU A 292 -4.64 32.72 -1.69
N THR A 293 -3.82 33.75 -1.89
CA THR A 293 -2.46 33.81 -1.36
C THR A 293 -2.40 34.71 -0.13
N TYR A 294 -2.06 34.12 1.02
CA TYR A 294 -1.81 34.81 2.28
C TYR A 294 -0.30 34.93 2.50
N ASP A 295 0.24 36.14 2.35
CA ASP A 295 1.68 36.44 2.50
C ASP A 295 1.96 37.14 3.84
N PHE A 296 2.55 36.41 4.78
CA PHE A 296 2.92 36.91 6.11
C PHE A 296 4.19 37.78 6.10
N THR A 297 4.82 37.96 4.94
CA THR A 297 5.97 38.86 4.75
C THR A 297 5.58 40.22 4.19
N ASP A 298 4.32 40.38 3.80
CA ASP A 298 3.80 41.65 3.33
C ASP A 298 3.92 42.71 4.43
N PRO A 299 4.49 43.90 4.15
CA PRO A 299 4.61 44.98 5.13
C PRO A 299 3.29 45.45 5.75
N SER A 300 2.15 45.18 5.09
CA SER A 300 0.81 45.47 5.60
C SER A 300 0.32 44.48 6.67
N TYR A 301 0.97 43.31 6.82
CA TYR A 301 0.61 42.35 7.85
C TYR A 301 0.94 42.90 9.24
N VAL A 302 -0.11 43.24 10.00
CA VAL A 302 0.00 43.75 11.38
C VAL A 302 -0.48 42.73 12.44
N GLY A 303 -0.58 41.45 12.05
CA GLY A 303 -0.97 40.35 12.94
C GLY A 303 0.15 39.88 13.88
N PRO A 304 -0.06 38.77 14.62
CA PRO A 304 0.95 38.19 15.49
C PRO A 304 2.24 37.82 14.73
N ASP A 305 3.39 37.96 15.39
CA ASP A 305 4.66 37.52 14.81
C ASP A 305 4.60 36.03 14.43
N ARG A 306 5.14 35.68 13.25
CA ARG A 306 5.07 34.32 12.70
C ARG A 306 5.63 33.25 13.65
N SER A 307 6.60 33.61 14.49
CA SER A 307 7.23 32.71 15.46
C SER A 307 6.36 32.43 16.69
N VAL A 308 5.27 33.19 16.90
CA VAL A 308 4.30 32.99 17.99
C VAL A 308 2.94 32.46 17.50
N ILE A 309 2.78 32.20 16.20
CA ILE A 309 1.57 31.59 15.65
C ILE A 309 1.51 30.11 16.05
N LYS A 310 0.43 29.70 16.70
CA LYS A 310 0.19 28.32 17.15
C LYS A 310 -0.51 27.48 16.09
N LYS A 311 -1.47 28.07 15.39
CA LYS A 311 -2.22 27.45 14.30
C LYS A 311 -2.87 28.49 13.40
N ILE A 312 -3.12 28.08 12.17
CA ILE A 312 -3.89 28.82 11.17
C ILE A 312 -5.05 27.95 10.71
N ALA A 313 -6.23 28.55 10.57
CA ALA A 313 -7.36 27.97 9.87
C ALA A 313 -7.95 28.97 8.89
N PHE A 314 -8.59 28.47 7.85
CA PHE A 314 -9.33 29.24 6.85
C PHE A 314 -10.80 28.91 6.97
N GLU A 315 -11.64 29.92 6.91
CA GLU A 315 -13.10 29.82 6.86
C GLU A 315 -13.50 30.24 5.44
N LEU A 316 -14.08 29.34 4.65
CA LEU A 316 -14.52 29.56 3.28
C LEU A 316 -16.03 29.37 3.21
N VAL A 317 -16.78 30.36 2.71
CA VAL A 317 -18.19 30.17 2.35
C VAL A 317 -18.23 29.69 0.91
N ILE A 318 -18.47 28.39 0.72
CA ILE A 318 -18.31 27.70 -0.56
C ILE A 318 -19.55 26.87 -0.92
N SER A 319 -19.82 26.70 -2.22
CA SER A 319 -20.84 25.78 -2.75
C SER A 319 -20.42 25.19 -4.10
N ASN A 320 -21.29 24.33 -4.65
CA ASN A 320 -21.15 23.56 -5.88
C ASN A 320 -20.10 22.45 -5.81
N ASP A 321 -19.60 22.02 -6.96
CA ASP A 321 -18.63 20.94 -7.15
C ASP A 321 -17.20 21.45 -6.96
N TYR A 322 -16.85 21.73 -5.71
CA TYR A 322 -15.55 22.31 -5.37
C TYR A 322 -14.51 21.26 -5.04
N ARG A 323 -13.26 21.57 -5.40
CA ARG A 323 -12.03 20.90 -4.96
C ARG A 323 -11.13 21.94 -4.30
N VAL A 324 -10.80 21.74 -3.02
CA VAL A 324 -9.97 22.67 -2.22
C VAL A 324 -8.64 22.02 -1.89
N GLU A 325 -7.57 22.64 -2.37
CA GLU A 325 -6.20 22.24 -2.09
C GLU A 325 -5.44 23.36 -1.38
N ILE A 326 -4.42 22.99 -0.60
CA ILE A 326 -3.61 23.94 0.15
C ILE A 326 -2.12 23.66 -0.03
N THR A 327 -1.31 24.71 0.02
CA THR A 327 0.16 24.63 -0.01
C THR A 327 0.81 25.74 0.83
N SER A 328 2.11 25.64 1.05
CA SER A 328 2.92 26.69 1.68
C SER A 328 4.35 26.67 1.17
N ASP A 329 5.14 27.64 1.60
CA ASP A 329 6.59 27.67 1.39
C ASP A 329 7.38 26.57 2.14
N ARG A 330 6.69 25.67 2.85
CA ARG A 330 7.24 24.45 3.48
C ARG A 330 6.70 23.15 2.88
N GLN A 331 5.78 23.24 1.93
CA GLN A 331 5.17 22.10 1.23
C GLN A 331 5.56 22.15 -0.24
N THR A 332 6.79 21.71 -0.53
CA THR A 332 7.42 21.94 -1.83
C THR A 332 8.02 20.67 -2.42
N ASN A 333 8.31 20.70 -3.72
CA ASN A 333 9.14 19.69 -4.37
C ASN A 333 10.65 20.00 -4.20
N ASP A 334 11.51 19.16 -4.78
CA ASP A 334 12.98 19.32 -4.77
C ASP A 334 13.44 20.68 -5.35
N ASP A 335 12.67 21.27 -6.28
CA ASP A 335 12.92 22.58 -6.89
C ASP A 335 12.37 23.76 -6.06
N GLN A 336 11.88 23.50 -4.84
CA GLN A 336 11.24 24.48 -3.94
C GLN A 336 9.96 25.12 -4.52
N GLN A 337 9.33 24.47 -5.49
CA GLN A 337 8.03 24.88 -6.01
C GLN A 337 6.92 24.37 -5.10
N PRO A 338 5.86 25.16 -4.86
CA PRO A 338 4.77 24.77 -3.98
C PRO A 338 3.97 23.60 -4.58
N VAL A 339 3.78 22.54 -3.78
CA VAL A 339 2.96 21.38 -4.13
C VAL A 339 1.62 21.52 -3.42
N PHE A 340 0.52 21.43 -4.17
CA PHE A 340 -0.84 21.53 -3.63
C PHE A 340 -1.32 20.14 -3.19
N LEU A 341 -1.79 20.04 -1.95
CA LEU A 341 -2.39 18.82 -1.42
C LEU A 341 -3.88 19.05 -1.17
N LEU A 342 -4.69 18.06 -1.55
CA LEU A 342 -6.14 18.06 -1.33
C LEU A 342 -6.44 18.13 0.17
N VAL A 343 -7.42 18.95 0.53
CA VAL A 343 -7.92 19.04 1.92
C VAL A 343 -9.41 18.75 2.01
N GLU A 344 -10.19 19.16 1.02
CA GLU A 344 -11.63 18.94 0.99
C GLU A 344 -12.13 18.97 -0.46
N ARG A 345 -13.17 18.21 -0.76
CA ARG A 345 -13.95 18.33 -1.99
C ARG A 345 -15.45 18.17 -1.72
N ALA A 346 -16.28 18.40 -2.73
CA ALA A 346 -17.72 18.24 -2.62
C ALA A 346 -18.13 16.76 -2.77
N GLU A 347 -19.17 16.35 -2.05
CA GLU A 347 -19.85 15.07 -2.33
C GLU A 347 -20.82 15.30 -3.51
N GLY A 348 -20.56 14.63 -4.62
CA GLY A 348 -21.32 14.70 -5.86
C GLY A 348 -21.09 15.97 -6.68
N ASN A 349 -21.44 15.91 -7.97
CA ASN A 349 -21.35 17.03 -8.89
C ASN A 349 -22.54 18.02 -8.76
N ILE A 350 -22.54 18.81 -7.68
CA ILE A 350 -23.59 19.78 -7.35
C ILE A 350 -23.36 21.10 -8.09
N ARG A 351 -24.39 21.65 -8.76
CA ARG A 351 -24.24 22.86 -9.61
C ARG A 351 -25.20 24.00 -9.31
N ASP A 352 -26.05 23.88 -8.29
CA ASP A 352 -27.18 24.77 -8.00
C ASP A 352 -27.06 25.55 -6.68
N ASN A 353 -25.88 25.54 -6.08
CA ASN A 353 -25.53 26.09 -4.76
C ASN A 353 -26.31 25.48 -3.59
N SER A 354 -26.98 24.34 -3.77
CA SER A 354 -27.78 23.69 -2.72
C SER A 354 -26.94 23.22 -1.52
N ASN A 355 -25.65 22.97 -1.72
CA ASN A 355 -24.68 22.55 -0.70
C ASN A 355 -23.88 23.70 -0.08
N GLN A 356 -24.33 24.96 -0.18
CA GLN A 356 -23.61 26.10 0.40
C GLN A 356 -23.34 25.90 1.90
N ARG A 357 -22.06 25.96 2.27
CA ARG A 357 -21.62 25.77 3.65
C ARG A 357 -20.42 26.65 4.01
N LEU A 358 -20.22 26.82 5.31
CA LEU A 358 -18.97 27.35 5.86
C LEU A 358 -17.99 26.20 6.05
N LEU A 359 -17.02 26.09 5.15
CA LEU A 359 -15.93 25.12 5.23
C LEU A 359 -14.80 25.70 6.08
N ARG A 360 -14.36 24.95 7.11
CA ARG A 360 -13.24 25.35 7.96
C ARG A 360 -12.04 24.44 7.75
N VAL A 361 -10.99 24.97 7.11
CA VAL A 361 -9.77 24.23 6.79
C VAL A 361 -8.65 24.59 7.75
N ALA A 362 -8.15 23.64 8.54
CA ALA A 362 -6.93 23.84 9.32
C ALA A 362 -5.68 23.59 8.46
N TYR A 363 -4.68 24.47 8.56
CA TYR A 363 -3.41 24.29 7.86
C TYR A 363 -2.38 23.53 8.71
N GLY A 364 -1.64 22.64 8.06
CA GLY A 364 -0.50 21.93 8.63
C GLY A 364 0.21 21.08 7.56
N LEU A 365 1.42 20.65 7.86
CA LEU A 365 2.22 19.77 7.00
C LEU A 365 1.97 18.29 7.36
N PRO A 366 1.88 17.37 6.38
CA PRO A 366 1.69 15.93 6.65
C PRO A 366 2.76 15.34 7.57
N THR A 367 2.34 14.60 8.59
CA THR A 367 3.25 13.96 9.57
C THR A 367 2.99 12.47 9.81
N SER A 368 1.78 11.97 9.56
CA SER A 368 1.50 10.53 9.65
C SER A 368 0.21 10.13 8.96
N ASN A 369 0.14 8.87 8.53
CA ASN A 369 -1.10 8.19 8.15
C ASN A 369 -1.36 7.01 9.12
N VAL A 370 -2.57 6.92 9.66
CA VAL A 370 -3.00 5.91 10.63
C VAL A 370 -4.27 5.24 10.14
N LEU A 371 -4.26 3.91 10.07
CA LEU A 371 -5.44 3.09 9.83
C LEU A 371 -5.76 2.27 11.08
N PHE A 372 -7.04 2.18 11.39
CA PHE A 372 -7.54 1.31 12.44
C PHE A 372 -8.80 0.59 11.95
N GLY A 373 -8.81 -0.72 12.10
CA GLY A 373 -9.78 -1.60 11.46
C GLY A 373 -10.37 -2.66 12.38
N PHE A 374 -11.59 -3.08 12.08
CA PHE A 374 -12.24 -4.21 12.74
C PHE A 374 -12.72 -5.22 11.70
N THR A 375 -12.47 -6.51 11.97
CA THR A 375 -13.02 -7.59 11.15
C THR A 375 -13.97 -8.47 11.95
N LEU A 376 -14.98 -8.99 11.27
CA LEU A 376 -15.91 -9.97 11.77
C LEU A 376 -16.04 -11.08 10.73
N GLU A 377 -15.64 -12.28 11.11
CA GLU A 377 -15.64 -13.44 10.21
C GLU A 377 -16.48 -14.54 10.84
N GLY A 378 -17.29 -15.23 10.03
CA GLY A 378 -18.07 -16.35 10.52
C GLY A 378 -18.22 -17.45 9.49
N THR A 379 -18.13 -18.69 9.97
CA THR A 379 -18.19 -19.90 9.14
C THR A 379 -19.40 -20.73 9.54
N GLN A 380 -20.24 -21.08 8.57
CA GLN A 380 -21.43 -21.93 8.75
C GLN A 380 -22.44 -21.43 9.82
N VAL A 381 -22.50 -20.12 10.07
CA VAL A 381 -23.45 -19.53 11.02
C VAL A 381 -24.84 -19.51 10.40
N LEU A 382 -25.74 -20.37 10.88
CA LEU A 382 -27.06 -20.60 10.26
C LEU A 382 -26.97 -20.99 8.76
N GLY A 383 -25.85 -21.60 8.36
CA GLY A 383 -25.54 -21.97 6.98
C GLY A 383 -24.92 -20.86 6.12
N PHE A 384 -24.64 -19.69 6.71
CA PHE A 384 -23.93 -18.60 6.04
C PHE A 384 -22.45 -18.60 6.40
N ASN A 385 -21.60 -18.27 5.42
CA ASN A 385 -20.25 -17.80 5.66
C ASN A 385 -20.23 -16.29 5.42
N PHE A 386 -19.56 -15.54 6.27
CA PHE A 386 -19.48 -14.09 6.11
C PHE A 386 -18.14 -13.53 6.55
N TYR A 387 -17.79 -12.42 5.94
CA TYR A 387 -16.64 -11.61 6.25
C TYR A 387 -17.09 -10.16 6.23
N GLY A 388 -16.77 -9.39 7.25
CA GLY A 388 -16.97 -7.95 7.28
C GLY A 388 -15.71 -7.27 7.77
N GLU A 389 -15.39 -6.13 7.18
CA GLU A 389 -14.28 -5.27 7.58
C GLU A 389 -14.75 -3.81 7.57
N TYR A 390 -14.32 -3.05 8.57
CA TYR A 390 -14.61 -1.63 8.71
C TYR A 390 -13.37 -0.90 9.21
N ASP A 391 -12.90 0.04 8.40
CA ASP A 391 -11.65 0.76 8.61
C ASP A 391 -11.86 2.26 8.73
N PHE A 392 -11.07 2.85 9.62
CA PHE A 392 -10.94 4.28 9.82
C PHE A 392 -9.55 4.70 9.40
N ASN A 393 -9.46 5.64 8.48
CA ASN A 393 -8.23 6.25 8.03
C ASN A 393 -8.11 7.67 8.61
N ARG A 394 -6.95 7.98 9.20
CA ARG A 394 -6.64 9.26 9.84
C ARG A 394 -5.29 9.77 9.37
N ARG A 395 -5.32 10.86 8.61
CA ARG A 395 -4.12 11.54 8.13
C ARG A 395 -3.87 12.77 8.97
N TYR A 396 -2.72 12.82 9.63
CA TYR A 396 -2.36 13.88 10.55
C TYR A 396 -1.48 14.92 9.88
N ARG A 397 -1.81 16.18 10.14
CA ARG A 397 -1.04 17.35 9.71
C ARG A 397 -0.69 18.20 10.92
N LYS A 398 0.50 18.81 10.93
CA LYS A 398 0.95 19.66 12.03
C LYS A 398 1.36 21.05 11.57
N TYR A 399 0.94 22.08 12.29
CA TYR A 399 1.35 23.45 12.01
C TYR A 399 2.79 23.69 12.51
N PRO A 400 3.74 24.10 11.66
CA PRO A 400 5.12 24.32 12.08
C PRO A 400 5.30 25.62 12.89
N ASN A 401 6.02 25.51 13.99
CA ASN A 401 6.49 26.64 14.79
C ASN A 401 7.85 26.32 15.42
N VAL A 402 8.89 27.04 15.02
CA VAL A 402 10.29 26.83 15.44
C VAL A 402 10.49 26.87 16.97
N ASN A 403 9.67 27.64 17.69
CA ASN A 403 9.78 27.83 19.13
C ASN A 403 9.01 26.77 19.94
N ARG A 404 8.35 25.80 19.29
CA ARG A 404 7.48 24.83 19.95
C ARG A 404 7.92 23.40 19.70
N LYS A 405 7.85 22.59 20.76
CA LYS A 405 7.99 21.13 20.68
C LYS A 405 6.66 20.45 20.34
N ASN A 406 5.56 20.98 20.89
CA ASN A 406 4.21 20.48 20.66
C ASN A 406 3.48 21.38 19.66
N HIS A 407 3.05 20.79 18.55
CA HIS A 407 2.41 21.51 17.45
C HIS A 407 0.90 21.34 17.47
N SER A 408 0.19 22.28 16.86
CA SER A 408 -1.23 22.12 16.61
C SER A 408 -1.44 21.02 15.58
N THR A 409 -2.41 20.14 15.82
CA THR A 409 -2.74 19.01 14.95
C THR A 409 -4.02 19.30 14.19
N ALA A 410 -4.01 19.05 12.89
CA ALA A 410 -5.18 18.86 12.03
C ALA A 410 -5.26 17.37 11.64
N VAL A 411 -6.47 16.87 11.47
CA VAL A 411 -6.72 15.46 11.12
C VAL A 411 -7.75 15.44 10.00
N ASP A 412 -7.45 14.69 8.95
CA ASP A 412 -8.38 14.35 7.88
C ASP A 412 -8.82 12.90 8.11
N ASP A 413 -10.13 12.66 8.17
CA ASP A 413 -10.74 11.37 8.48
C ASP A 413 -11.43 10.80 7.22
N ALA A 414 -11.14 9.56 6.89
CA ALA A 414 -11.78 8.79 5.81
C ALA A 414 -12.18 7.40 6.31
N ARG A 415 -13.07 6.71 5.61
CA ARG A 415 -13.58 5.38 6.00
C ARG A 415 -13.70 4.45 4.81
N ALA A 416 -13.53 3.17 5.10
CA ALA A 416 -13.81 2.10 4.15
C ALA A 416 -14.51 0.95 4.87
N TRP A 417 -15.45 0.28 4.22
CA TRP A 417 -16.03 -0.94 4.74
C TRP A 417 -16.43 -1.89 3.62
N MET A 418 -16.40 -3.18 3.94
CA MET A 418 -16.91 -4.25 3.08
C MET A 418 -17.61 -5.32 3.89
N VAL A 419 -18.59 -5.98 3.28
CA VAL A 419 -19.28 -7.14 3.81
C VAL A 419 -19.52 -8.13 2.69
N ASN A 420 -19.06 -9.36 2.89
CA ASN A 420 -19.33 -10.50 2.03
C ASN A 420 -20.16 -11.52 2.81
N LEU A 421 -21.24 -12.00 2.22
CA LEU A 421 -22.17 -12.97 2.79
C LEU A 421 -22.51 -14.03 1.75
N THR A 422 -22.15 -15.27 2.02
CA THR A 422 -22.42 -16.39 1.11
C THR A 422 -23.17 -17.50 1.82
N ARG A 423 -24.02 -18.20 1.07
CA ARG A 423 -24.67 -19.42 1.54
C ARG A 423 -24.87 -20.39 0.40
N THR A 424 -24.42 -21.62 0.63
CA THR A 424 -24.62 -22.72 -0.31
C THR A 424 -25.45 -23.79 0.37
N THR A 425 -26.61 -24.11 -0.20
CA THR A 425 -27.51 -25.16 0.29
C THR A 425 -28.11 -25.85 -0.92
N TYR A 426 -27.45 -26.92 -1.38
CA TYR A 426 -27.80 -27.60 -2.63
C TYR A 426 -29.32 -27.89 -2.73
N PRO A 427 -29.96 -27.58 -3.87
CA PRO A 427 -29.37 -27.09 -5.12
C PRO A 427 -29.16 -25.57 -5.18
N TRP A 428 -29.48 -24.81 -4.13
CA TRP A 428 -29.48 -23.35 -4.13
C TRP A 428 -28.16 -22.76 -3.64
N PHE A 429 -27.84 -21.57 -4.13
CA PHE A 429 -26.77 -20.74 -3.60
C PHE A 429 -27.16 -19.26 -3.60
N PHE A 430 -26.52 -18.50 -2.73
CA PHE A 430 -26.72 -17.08 -2.54
C PHE A 430 -25.37 -16.42 -2.22
N SER A 431 -25.14 -15.24 -2.78
CA SER A 431 -24.03 -14.36 -2.44
C SER A 431 -24.51 -12.92 -2.39
N LEU A 432 -23.98 -12.17 -1.45
CA LEU A 432 -24.12 -10.74 -1.34
C LEU A 432 -22.77 -10.15 -0.96
N GLU A 433 -22.37 -9.13 -1.66
CA GLU A 433 -21.25 -8.26 -1.33
C GLU A 433 -21.75 -6.82 -1.28
N GLY A 434 -21.26 -6.05 -0.32
CA GLY A 434 -21.60 -4.65 -0.15
C GLY A 434 -20.41 -3.90 0.42
N TYR A 435 -20.22 -2.67 -0.03
CA TYR A 435 -18.99 -1.93 0.24
C TYR A 435 -19.19 -0.42 0.10
N SER A 436 -18.28 0.33 0.72
CA SER A 436 -18.10 1.77 0.51
C SER A 436 -16.65 2.09 0.81
N MET A 437 -15.99 2.81 -0.08
CA MET A 437 -14.63 3.31 0.13
C MET A 437 -14.61 4.80 -0.20
N ASP A 438 -14.45 5.63 0.84
CA ASP A 438 -14.36 7.08 0.68
C ASP A 438 -13.23 7.42 -0.31
N SER A 439 -13.44 8.43 -1.14
CA SER A 439 -12.47 8.85 -2.17
C SER A 439 -11.10 9.22 -1.60
N ASP A 440 -11.09 9.75 -0.38
CA ASP A 440 -9.92 10.23 0.33
C ASP A 440 -9.31 9.16 1.26
N TYR A 441 -9.91 7.96 1.32
CA TYR A 441 -9.33 6.80 1.98
C TYR A 441 -7.98 6.49 1.35
N SER A 442 -6.94 6.41 2.18
CA SER A 442 -5.58 6.26 1.68
C SER A 442 -4.73 5.38 2.58
N THR A 443 -4.02 4.45 1.96
CA THR A 443 -2.94 3.67 2.57
C THR A 443 -1.56 4.28 2.34
N ARG A 444 -1.49 5.50 1.78
CA ARG A 444 -0.22 6.17 1.41
C ARG A 444 0.30 7.10 2.50
N SER A 445 1.61 7.18 2.70
CA SER A 445 2.26 8.09 3.64
C SER A 445 3.53 8.70 3.06
N PHE A 446 3.78 9.98 3.36
CA PHE A 446 5.03 10.64 3.00
C PHE A 446 6.22 10.09 3.81
N LEU A 447 7.33 9.89 3.13
CA LEU A 447 8.61 9.48 3.71
C LEU A 447 9.49 10.71 3.96
N ALA A 448 10.05 10.80 5.16
CA ALA A 448 11.05 11.79 5.51
C ALA A 448 12.46 11.20 5.43
N GLY A 449 13.43 12.01 5.02
CA GLY A 449 14.84 11.62 5.07
C GLY A 449 15.23 10.56 4.03
N THR A 450 14.51 10.52 2.89
CA THR A 450 14.73 9.49 1.88
C THR A 450 16.00 9.67 1.07
N ARG A 451 16.41 10.85 0.58
CA ARG A 451 17.76 10.99 -0.04
C ARG A 451 18.76 11.61 0.92
N VAL A 452 18.36 12.70 1.54
CA VAL A 452 19.10 13.53 2.48
C VAL A 452 18.47 13.36 3.88
N GLN A 453 18.92 14.08 4.90
CA GLN A 453 18.58 13.81 6.30
C GLN A 453 17.15 14.17 6.70
N ASP A 454 16.52 15.15 6.04
CA ASP A 454 15.35 15.84 6.60
C ASP A 454 14.26 16.20 5.59
N GLU A 455 14.48 15.87 4.32
CA GLU A 455 13.63 16.33 3.22
C GLU A 455 12.39 15.47 3.01
N ILE A 456 11.39 16.10 2.41
CA ILE A 456 10.20 15.49 1.84
C ILE A 456 9.94 16.26 0.55
N ASP A 457 9.97 15.56 -0.58
CA ASP A 457 9.42 16.06 -1.84
C ASP A 457 7.99 15.56 -1.95
N TYR A 458 7.02 16.48 -1.94
CA TYR A 458 5.59 16.13 -1.96
C TYR A 458 5.06 15.82 -3.36
N GLU A 459 5.86 15.98 -4.42
CA GLU A 459 5.48 15.67 -5.81
C GLU A 459 6.10 14.34 -6.30
N ASN A 460 7.17 13.87 -5.65
CA ASN A 460 7.91 12.69 -6.09
C ASN A 460 7.42 11.40 -5.40
N ASP A 461 6.41 10.79 -6.01
CA ASP A 461 5.78 9.55 -5.50
C ASP A 461 6.72 8.36 -5.47
N ARG A 462 7.65 8.26 -6.43
CA ARG A 462 8.62 7.16 -6.50
C ARG A 462 9.53 7.11 -5.26
N LEU A 463 9.97 8.27 -4.77
CA LEU A 463 10.97 8.34 -3.71
C LEU A 463 10.39 8.63 -2.33
N TYR A 464 9.27 9.37 -2.24
CA TYR A 464 8.79 9.92 -0.97
C TYR A 464 7.41 9.43 -0.55
N ILE A 465 6.88 8.40 -1.19
CA ILE A 465 5.64 7.75 -0.76
C ILE A 465 5.92 6.31 -0.33
N TYR A 466 5.17 5.88 0.68
CA TYR A 466 5.08 4.49 1.11
C TYR A 466 3.62 4.11 1.32
N GLU A 467 3.21 3.00 0.72
CA GLU A 467 1.86 2.49 0.74
C GLU A 467 1.74 1.30 1.68
N PHE A 468 0.60 1.12 2.34
CA PHE A 468 0.37 -0.04 3.20
C PHE A 468 -0.19 -1.22 2.40
N VAL A 469 -0.96 -0.92 1.36
CA VAL A 469 -1.46 -1.86 0.35
C VAL A 469 -0.73 -1.51 -0.94
N ASP A 470 -0.01 -2.47 -1.51
CA ASP A 470 0.63 -2.32 -2.82
C ASP A 470 -0.37 -2.56 -3.96
N ASP A 471 -0.05 -1.96 -5.11
CA ASP A 471 -0.57 -2.27 -6.44
C ASP A 471 0.23 -3.47 -6.99
N ASN A 472 -0.45 -4.58 -7.25
CA ASN A 472 0.14 -5.87 -7.60
C ASN A 472 -0.92 -6.77 -8.28
N ASP A 473 -1.50 -6.24 -9.37
CA ASP A 473 -2.67 -6.75 -10.07
C ASP A 473 -2.51 -8.21 -10.55
N ASP A 474 -1.28 -8.64 -10.87
CA ASP A 474 -0.96 -10.01 -11.29
C ASP A 474 -0.60 -10.98 -10.16
N GLN A 475 -0.61 -10.47 -8.92
CA GLN A 475 -0.36 -11.22 -7.69
C GLN A 475 1.00 -11.89 -7.60
N ASP A 476 2.02 -11.35 -8.26
CA ASP A 476 3.37 -11.88 -8.16
C ASP A 476 4.14 -11.34 -6.91
N ARG A 477 5.45 -11.57 -6.87
CA ARG A 477 6.32 -11.16 -5.75
C ARG A 477 6.82 -9.71 -5.84
N ARG A 478 6.52 -8.99 -6.92
CA ARG A 478 7.01 -7.66 -7.28
C ARG A 478 5.81 -6.75 -7.48
N PRO A 479 5.63 -5.72 -6.64
CA PRO A 479 4.56 -4.78 -6.87
C PRO A 479 4.80 -3.96 -8.14
N ASP A 480 3.71 -3.55 -8.77
CA ASP A 480 3.66 -2.90 -10.09
C ASP A 480 4.22 -1.48 -10.03
N TRP A 481 4.14 -0.89 -8.85
CA TRP A 481 4.79 0.36 -8.52
C TRP A 481 6.31 0.24 -8.40
N ASP A 482 6.99 1.19 -9.02
CA ASP A 482 8.42 1.43 -8.79
C ASP A 482 8.61 2.37 -7.59
N ARG A 483 9.20 1.87 -6.49
CA ARG A 483 9.52 2.66 -5.29
C ARG A 483 11.00 2.62 -4.93
N PHE A 484 11.48 3.71 -4.33
CA PHE A 484 12.85 3.78 -3.82
C PHE A 484 13.08 2.77 -2.70
N GLY A 485 14.16 2.00 -2.81
CA GLY A 485 14.49 1.00 -1.80
C GLY A 485 13.84 -0.36 -2.03
N GLN A 486 12.89 -0.47 -2.94
CA GLN A 486 12.34 -1.74 -3.43
C GLN A 486 13.42 -2.53 -4.16
N ALA A 487 13.48 -3.84 -3.92
CA ALA A 487 14.56 -4.68 -4.40
C ALA A 487 14.50 -4.94 -5.92
N LEU A 488 13.29 -5.01 -6.48
CA LEU A 488 13.02 -5.32 -7.88
C LEU A 488 11.77 -4.53 -8.32
N VAL A 489 11.86 -3.87 -9.47
CA VAL A 489 10.72 -3.25 -10.16
C VAL A 489 10.06 -4.32 -11.01
N ASP A 490 8.72 -4.36 -11.04
CA ASP A 490 8.07 -5.26 -11.97
C ASP A 490 8.12 -4.75 -13.41
N ASN A 491 8.46 -5.65 -14.32
CA ASN A 491 8.63 -5.37 -15.73
C ASN A 491 7.80 -6.30 -16.62
N ALA A 492 6.91 -7.08 -16.00
CA ALA A 492 6.16 -8.18 -16.57
C ALA A 492 4.74 -8.22 -15.99
N ILE A 493 4.11 -7.05 -15.86
CA ILE A 493 2.79 -6.88 -15.25
C ILE A 493 1.75 -7.55 -16.15
N PHE A 494 1.35 -8.78 -15.78
CA PHE A 494 0.52 -9.65 -16.62
C PHE A 494 -0.70 -10.22 -15.86
N PRO A 495 -1.68 -9.38 -15.45
CA PRO A 495 -2.83 -9.86 -14.69
C PRO A 495 -3.61 -10.93 -15.43
N GLY A 496 -3.61 -12.13 -14.87
CA GLY A 496 -4.20 -13.33 -15.46
C GLY A 496 -3.61 -13.78 -16.81
N TYR A 497 -2.55 -13.14 -17.29
CA TYR A 497 -1.81 -13.44 -18.54
C TYR A 497 -0.44 -14.08 -18.30
N ASP A 498 -0.13 -14.40 -17.05
CA ASP A 498 1.00 -15.25 -16.63
C ASP A 498 0.49 -16.28 -15.60
N GLU A 499 -0.29 -17.27 -16.06
CA GLU A 499 -0.86 -18.27 -15.16
C GLU A 499 0.20 -19.23 -14.56
N ASN A 500 1.37 -19.34 -15.19
CA ASN A 500 2.46 -20.23 -14.75
C ASN A 500 3.54 -19.51 -13.92
N ASN A 501 3.44 -18.17 -13.78
CA ASN A 501 4.34 -17.29 -13.04
C ASN A 501 5.79 -17.41 -13.49
N ASP A 502 6.00 -17.40 -14.81
CA ASP A 502 7.32 -17.43 -15.44
C ASP A 502 7.82 -16.05 -15.94
N PHE A 503 7.03 -14.99 -15.68
CA PHE A 503 7.26 -13.60 -16.10
C PHE A 503 7.32 -13.44 -17.63
N ILE A 504 6.69 -14.35 -18.37
CA ILE A 504 6.52 -14.28 -19.82
C ILE A 504 5.03 -14.39 -20.12
N SER A 505 4.51 -13.47 -20.92
CA SER A 505 3.09 -13.49 -21.29
C SER A 505 2.69 -14.84 -21.92
N ASP A 506 1.58 -15.42 -21.45
CA ASP A 506 0.92 -16.62 -21.99
C ASP A 506 0.52 -16.49 -23.48
N PHE A 507 0.51 -15.26 -24.01
CA PHE A 507 0.23 -14.97 -25.42
C PHE A 507 1.48 -14.90 -26.31
N ASN A 508 2.68 -14.96 -25.73
CA ASN A 508 3.95 -14.87 -26.44
C ASN A 508 5.09 -15.59 -25.69
N GLN A 509 4.91 -16.89 -25.45
CA GLN A 509 5.74 -17.76 -24.60
C GLN A 509 7.15 -18.04 -25.14
N ASN A 510 7.42 -17.67 -26.39
CA ASN A 510 8.75 -17.72 -27.00
C ASN A 510 9.47 -16.36 -27.06
N ASP A 511 8.86 -15.28 -26.54
CA ASP A 511 9.55 -14.01 -26.36
C ASP A 511 10.49 -14.08 -25.16
N THR A 512 11.78 -13.99 -25.44
CA THR A 512 12.82 -13.99 -24.41
C THR A 512 13.83 -12.90 -24.69
N ASP A 513 14.54 -12.44 -23.67
CA ASP A 513 15.56 -11.39 -23.85
C ASP A 513 16.68 -11.81 -24.82
N ASP A 514 17.02 -13.11 -24.84
CA ASP A 514 18.02 -13.65 -25.78
C ASP A 514 17.47 -13.83 -27.20
N ARG A 515 16.16 -14.03 -27.35
CA ARG A 515 15.46 -14.27 -28.62
C ARG A 515 14.09 -13.59 -28.58
N PRO A 516 14.04 -12.28 -28.84
CA PRO A 516 12.80 -11.55 -28.77
C PRO A 516 11.87 -12.01 -29.90
N ASN A 517 10.60 -12.22 -29.56
CA ASN A 517 9.54 -12.49 -30.51
C ASN A 517 8.55 -11.32 -30.56
N LEU A 518 8.44 -10.71 -31.74
CA LEU A 518 7.64 -9.51 -31.96
C LEU A 518 6.23 -9.83 -32.49
N VAL A 519 5.92 -11.12 -32.65
CA VAL A 519 4.65 -11.61 -33.17
C VAL A 519 4.02 -12.48 -32.08
N PRO A 520 2.79 -12.21 -31.62
CA PRO A 520 2.13 -13.06 -30.64
C PRO A 520 2.04 -14.51 -31.14
N ASP A 521 2.10 -15.49 -30.24
CA ASP A 521 2.08 -16.92 -30.59
C ASP A 521 0.82 -17.31 -31.39
N TYR A 522 -0.33 -16.64 -31.15
CA TYR A 522 -1.58 -16.88 -31.89
C TYR A 522 -1.60 -16.29 -33.32
N GLU A 523 -0.63 -15.45 -33.69
CA GLU A 523 -0.48 -14.92 -35.06
C GLU A 523 0.65 -15.60 -35.84
N GLU A 524 1.47 -16.42 -35.17
CA GLU A 524 2.60 -17.08 -35.82
C GLU A 524 2.16 -18.03 -36.96
N PRO A 525 2.93 -18.11 -38.06
CA PRO A 525 2.62 -19.01 -39.18
C PRO A 525 2.59 -20.50 -38.79
N PHE A 526 3.29 -20.86 -37.73
CA PHE A 526 3.27 -22.18 -37.12
C PHE A 526 3.04 -22.01 -35.62
N LEU A 527 1.93 -22.55 -35.12
CA LEU A 527 1.61 -22.48 -33.70
C LEU A 527 2.55 -23.40 -32.93
N ARG A 528 3.64 -22.84 -32.38
CA ARG A 528 4.51 -23.57 -31.46
C ARG A 528 3.88 -23.71 -30.09
N TYR A 529 3.12 -22.70 -29.68
CA TYR A 529 2.36 -22.66 -28.43
C TYR A 529 0.86 -22.58 -28.73
N HIS A 530 0.06 -23.23 -27.88
CA HIS A 530 -1.39 -23.29 -28.05
C HIS A 530 -2.06 -22.16 -27.27
N THR A 531 -2.08 -20.97 -27.87
CA THR A 531 -2.78 -19.81 -27.31
C THR A 531 -3.81 -19.27 -28.31
N ASP A 532 -4.90 -18.71 -27.80
CA ASP A 532 -5.92 -18.06 -28.63
C ASP A 532 -5.72 -16.55 -28.56
N ARG A 533 -6.32 -15.82 -29.49
CA ARG A 533 -6.43 -14.36 -29.36
C ARG A 533 -7.22 -14.01 -28.09
N PRO A 534 -6.83 -12.95 -27.35
CA PRO A 534 -7.56 -12.48 -26.17
C PRO A 534 -9.06 -12.27 -26.41
N GLU A 535 -9.47 -11.86 -27.62
CA GLU A 535 -10.90 -11.68 -27.95
C GLU A 535 -11.75 -12.94 -27.74
N PHE A 536 -11.17 -14.13 -27.83
CA PHE A 536 -11.88 -15.41 -27.63
C PHE A 536 -11.96 -15.85 -26.17
N LEU A 537 -11.32 -15.14 -25.24
CA LEU A 537 -11.43 -15.42 -23.81
C LEU A 537 -12.82 -15.07 -23.30
N PHE A 538 -13.30 -15.87 -22.36
CA PHE A 538 -14.54 -15.61 -21.64
C PHE A 538 -14.23 -15.30 -20.19
N GLY A 539 -14.90 -14.28 -19.66
CA GLY A 539 -14.83 -13.88 -18.28
C GLY A 539 -15.98 -12.95 -17.93
N ILE A 540 -16.04 -12.56 -16.67
CA ILE A 540 -17.00 -11.58 -16.19
C ILE A 540 -16.36 -10.19 -16.31
N ASP A 541 -17.20 -9.24 -16.66
CA ASP A 541 -16.90 -7.82 -16.82
C ASP A 541 -18.06 -7.13 -16.08
N MET A 542 -17.83 -6.74 -14.83
CA MET A 542 -18.87 -6.18 -13.95
C MET A 542 -18.95 -4.66 -14.04
N ASN A 543 -17.83 -4.00 -14.35
CA ASN A 543 -17.75 -2.55 -14.54
C ASN A 543 -18.17 -2.12 -15.97
N ASN A 544 -18.33 -3.06 -16.90
CA ASN A 544 -18.78 -2.86 -18.28
C ASN A 544 -17.84 -2.03 -19.18
N ASN A 545 -16.56 -1.94 -18.85
CA ASN A 545 -15.56 -1.21 -19.64
C ASN A 545 -15.07 -1.99 -20.89
N GLY A 546 -15.49 -3.25 -21.05
CA GLY A 546 -15.15 -4.11 -22.17
C GLY A 546 -13.89 -4.96 -22.01
N TRP A 547 -13.26 -4.92 -20.84
CA TRP A 547 -12.24 -5.88 -20.41
C TRP A 547 -12.81 -6.84 -19.38
N ILE A 548 -12.21 -8.04 -19.29
CA ILE A 548 -12.62 -9.02 -18.28
C ILE A 548 -11.93 -8.62 -16.98
N ASP A 549 -12.69 -8.51 -15.88
CA ASP A 549 -12.21 -8.04 -14.57
C ASP A 549 -10.90 -8.72 -14.11
N ARG A 550 -10.75 -10.03 -14.38
CA ARG A 550 -9.55 -10.81 -14.02
C ARG A 550 -8.26 -10.33 -14.70
N PHE A 551 -8.38 -9.71 -15.87
CA PHE A 551 -7.26 -9.23 -16.68
C PHE A 551 -7.09 -7.73 -16.56
N GLU A 552 -7.87 -7.07 -15.70
CA GLU A 552 -7.74 -5.64 -15.48
C GLU A 552 -6.44 -5.30 -14.78
N ASN A 553 -5.95 -4.10 -15.07
CA ASN A 553 -4.77 -3.54 -14.47
C ASN A 553 -4.94 -2.02 -14.38
N ASP A 554 -4.53 -1.42 -13.27
CA ASP A 554 -4.53 0.03 -13.08
C ASP A 554 -3.23 0.54 -12.43
N ASP A 555 -3.30 1.67 -11.72
CA ASP A 555 -2.18 2.29 -11.00
C ASP A 555 -2.56 2.66 -9.55
N GLU A 556 -3.58 1.98 -9.01
CA GLU A 556 -4.17 2.19 -7.70
C GLU A 556 -3.85 1.00 -6.76
N PRO A 557 -3.92 1.19 -5.42
CA PRO A 557 -3.72 0.06 -4.52
C PRO A 557 -4.78 -1.04 -4.73
N ASP A 558 -4.38 -2.31 -4.63
CA ASP A 558 -5.23 -3.52 -4.75
C ASP A 558 -6.24 -3.67 -3.61
N PHE A 559 -7.14 -2.71 -3.47
CA PHE A 559 -8.28 -2.84 -2.60
C PHE A 559 -9.28 -3.84 -3.21
N PRO A 560 -10.09 -4.53 -2.38
CA PRO A 560 -11.16 -5.38 -2.89
C PRO A 560 -12.20 -4.63 -3.74
N TYR A 561 -12.29 -3.30 -3.57
CA TYR A 561 -13.18 -2.40 -4.30
C TYR A 561 -12.44 -1.09 -4.60
N LYS A 562 -12.78 -0.40 -5.68
CA LYS A 562 -12.15 0.88 -6.01
C LYS A 562 -12.54 1.97 -4.99
N ARG A 563 -11.64 2.92 -4.76
CA ARG A 563 -11.93 4.14 -3.99
C ARG A 563 -13.00 4.98 -4.70
N ASP A 564 -13.65 5.88 -3.95
CA ASP A 564 -14.73 6.71 -4.48
C ASP A 564 -15.92 5.89 -5.00
N ARG A 565 -16.11 4.67 -4.47
CA ARG A 565 -17.24 3.80 -4.82
C ARG A 565 -18.03 3.43 -3.58
N ARG A 566 -19.34 3.36 -3.73
CA ARG A 566 -20.22 2.67 -2.79
C ARG A 566 -21.27 1.86 -3.53
N GLY A 567 -21.56 0.67 -3.05
CA GLY A 567 -22.44 -0.21 -3.78
C GLY A 567 -22.62 -1.58 -3.17
N TYR A 568 -23.31 -2.42 -3.93
CA TYR A 568 -23.47 -3.82 -3.62
C TYR A 568 -23.64 -4.63 -4.89
N ASN A 569 -23.33 -5.91 -4.78
CA ASN A 569 -23.73 -6.92 -5.75
C ASN A 569 -24.37 -8.09 -5.02
N VAL A 570 -25.50 -8.57 -5.54
CA VAL A 570 -26.26 -9.67 -4.96
C VAL A 570 -26.66 -10.63 -6.05
N TYR A 571 -26.40 -11.91 -5.83
CA TYR A 571 -26.84 -12.95 -6.75
C TYR A 571 -27.30 -14.21 -6.04
N ALA A 572 -28.25 -14.88 -6.66
CA ALA A 572 -28.74 -16.17 -6.24
C ALA A 572 -28.90 -17.08 -7.45
N GLY A 573 -28.92 -18.37 -7.19
CA GLY A 573 -29.06 -19.32 -8.27
C GLY A 573 -29.32 -20.74 -7.82
N MET A 574 -29.39 -21.63 -8.80
CA MET A 574 -29.57 -23.05 -8.57
C MET A 574 -28.67 -23.87 -9.48
N HIS A 575 -28.21 -25.00 -8.95
CA HIS A 575 -27.65 -26.09 -9.71
C HIS A 575 -28.79 -26.82 -10.44
N LEU A 576 -28.86 -26.65 -11.76
CA LEU A 576 -29.78 -27.37 -12.64
C LEU A 576 -29.37 -28.84 -12.77
N LEU A 577 -28.06 -29.08 -12.78
CA LEU A 577 -27.38 -30.37 -12.76
C LEU A 577 -26.10 -30.24 -11.91
N ALA A 578 -25.37 -31.34 -11.68
CA ALA A 578 -24.07 -31.29 -10.99
C ALA A 578 -23.02 -30.42 -11.72
N ASP A 579 -23.20 -30.30 -13.04
CA ASP A 579 -22.34 -29.63 -14.02
C ASP A 579 -22.98 -28.38 -14.63
N ALA A 580 -24.20 -28.02 -14.23
CA ALA A 580 -24.93 -26.88 -14.78
C ALA A 580 -25.53 -26.01 -13.69
N ARG A 581 -25.30 -24.69 -13.75
CA ARG A 581 -25.88 -23.72 -12.82
C ARG A 581 -26.48 -22.52 -13.55
N LEU A 582 -27.56 -22.00 -12.99
CA LEU A 582 -28.18 -20.74 -13.37
C LEU A 582 -28.01 -19.74 -12.23
N THR A 583 -27.48 -18.57 -12.54
CA THR A 583 -27.29 -17.43 -11.64
C THR A 583 -28.11 -16.25 -12.14
N VAL A 584 -28.76 -15.53 -11.23
CA VAL A 584 -29.39 -14.23 -11.50
C VAL A 584 -28.88 -13.26 -10.44
N GLY A 585 -28.46 -12.07 -10.86
CA GLY A 585 -27.90 -11.09 -9.95
C GLY A 585 -28.14 -9.64 -10.36
N ARG A 586 -27.79 -8.74 -9.45
CA ARG A 586 -27.83 -7.29 -9.63
C ARG A 586 -26.66 -6.63 -8.91
N THR A 587 -26.01 -5.74 -9.61
CA THR A 587 -25.05 -4.75 -9.10
C THR A 587 -25.67 -3.36 -9.13
N ASP A 588 -25.45 -2.60 -8.07
CA ASP A 588 -25.74 -1.17 -7.97
C ASP A 588 -24.54 -0.52 -7.30
N GLU A 589 -23.83 0.33 -8.04
CA GLU A 589 -22.65 1.06 -7.60
C GLU A 589 -22.77 2.52 -8.02
N GLU A 590 -22.29 3.44 -7.19
CA GLU A 590 -22.25 4.87 -7.48
C GLU A 590 -20.95 5.50 -6.96
N LEU A 591 -20.55 6.59 -7.63
CA LEU A 591 -19.51 7.50 -7.17
C LEU A 591 -19.93 8.21 -5.87
N ILE A 592 -18.99 8.48 -4.97
CA ILE A 592 -19.25 9.23 -3.73
C ILE A 592 -19.11 10.73 -4.01
N ASP A 593 -18.04 11.13 -4.69
CA ASP A 593 -17.73 12.52 -5.03
C ASP A 593 -18.26 12.93 -6.41
N GLY A 594 -18.58 11.97 -7.29
CA GLY A 594 -19.15 12.20 -8.62
C GLY A 594 -20.65 11.92 -8.73
N ASP A 595 -21.21 12.05 -9.93
CA ASP A 595 -22.62 11.72 -10.24
C ASP A 595 -22.82 10.43 -11.03
N GLY A 596 -21.75 9.67 -11.28
CA GLY A 596 -21.78 8.42 -12.03
C GLY A 596 -22.30 7.22 -11.23
N ALA A 597 -22.95 6.29 -11.92
CA ALA A 597 -23.48 5.03 -11.41
C ALA A 597 -23.33 3.87 -12.42
N ASN A 598 -23.15 2.66 -11.89
CA ASN A 598 -23.21 1.39 -12.62
C ASN A 598 -24.34 0.53 -12.05
N ARG A 599 -25.38 0.30 -12.85
CA ARG A 599 -26.53 -0.54 -12.50
C ARG A 599 -26.68 -1.67 -13.49
N THR A 600 -26.24 -2.85 -13.07
CA THR A 600 -26.23 -4.03 -13.94
C THR A 600 -27.10 -5.13 -13.38
N THR A 601 -28.10 -5.58 -14.15
CA THR A 601 -28.89 -6.78 -13.82
C THR A 601 -28.55 -7.89 -14.80
N TYR A 602 -28.23 -9.07 -14.29
CA TYR A 602 -27.63 -10.11 -15.12
C TYR A 602 -28.16 -11.52 -14.85
N VAL A 603 -28.03 -12.37 -15.86
CA VAL A 603 -28.31 -13.80 -15.84
C VAL A 603 -27.12 -14.54 -16.43
N LEU A 604 -26.58 -15.52 -15.71
CA LEU A 604 -25.50 -16.37 -16.16
C LEU A 604 -25.93 -17.83 -16.11
N LEU A 605 -25.93 -18.51 -17.26
CA LEU A 605 -26.00 -19.96 -17.35
C LEU A 605 -24.58 -20.48 -17.56
N SER A 606 -24.14 -21.40 -16.70
CA SER A 606 -22.85 -22.10 -16.85
C SER A 606 -23.09 -23.60 -16.94
N LEU A 607 -22.47 -24.24 -17.93
CA LEU A 607 -22.42 -25.68 -18.11
C LEU A 607 -20.96 -26.10 -18.31
N ASP A 608 -20.50 -27.07 -17.55
CA ASP A 608 -19.17 -27.69 -17.70
C ASP A 608 -19.29 -29.20 -17.55
N ARG A 609 -19.58 -29.87 -18.66
CA ARG A 609 -19.86 -31.30 -18.69
C ARG A 609 -18.70 -32.06 -19.30
N ASP A 610 -17.99 -32.79 -18.45
CA ASP A 610 -16.95 -33.73 -18.88
C ASP A 610 -17.50 -35.15 -19.00
N ARG A 611 -17.15 -35.82 -20.10
CA ARG A 611 -17.39 -37.24 -20.34
C ARG A 611 -16.12 -37.88 -20.88
N ALA A 612 -15.55 -38.79 -20.08
CA ALA A 612 -14.27 -39.44 -20.38
C ALA A 612 -14.22 -40.15 -21.75
N ASP A 613 -15.35 -40.61 -22.29
CA ASP A 613 -15.45 -41.32 -23.57
C ASP A 613 -15.72 -40.41 -24.79
N PHE A 614 -15.98 -39.13 -24.58
CA PHE A 614 -16.39 -38.20 -25.65
C PHE A 614 -15.60 -36.90 -25.61
N GLY A 615 -15.53 -36.24 -24.46
CA GLY A 615 -14.91 -34.93 -24.31
C GLY A 615 -15.58 -34.06 -23.25
N ARG A 616 -15.06 -32.83 -23.11
CA ARG A 616 -15.53 -31.81 -22.18
C ARG A 616 -16.21 -30.68 -22.94
N LEU A 617 -17.48 -30.43 -22.64
CA LEU A 617 -18.26 -29.31 -23.16
C LEU A 617 -18.40 -28.22 -22.10
N ARG A 618 -17.92 -27.03 -22.42
CA ARG A 618 -18.13 -25.80 -21.64
C ARG A 618 -19.03 -24.86 -22.42
N LEU A 619 -20.12 -24.42 -21.81
CA LEU A 619 -21.05 -23.44 -22.38
C LEU A 619 -21.37 -22.40 -21.31
N TYR A 620 -21.11 -21.14 -21.63
CA TYR A 620 -21.47 -20.00 -20.79
C TYR A 620 -22.37 -19.05 -21.58
N GLN A 621 -23.49 -18.67 -20.99
CA GLN A 621 -24.40 -17.67 -21.53
C GLN A 621 -24.56 -16.57 -20.48
N TYR A 622 -24.06 -15.38 -20.79
CA TYR A 622 -24.14 -14.22 -19.93
C TYR A 622 -25.00 -13.14 -20.61
N LEU A 623 -26.12 -12.79 -20.01
CA LEU A 623 -27.02 -11.75 -20.48
C LEU A 623 -27.13 -10.70 -19.38
N ARG A 624 -26.83 -9.44 -19.70
CA ARG A 624 -26.93 -8.32 -18.75
C ARG A 624 -27.64 -7.13 -19.38
N LYS A 625 -28.41 -6.42 -18.58
CA LYS A 625 -28.85 -5.04 -18.85
C LYS A 625 -28.02 -4.14 -17.96
N ALA A 626 -27.19 -3.30 -18.57
CA ALA A 626 -26.30 -2.37 -17.88
C ALA A 626 -26.75 -0.94 -18.15
N GLU A 627 -26.72 -0.12 -17.10
CA GLU A 627 -26.83 1.34 -17.14
C GLU A 627 -25.60 1.88 -16.42
N ASP A 628 -24.57 2.22 -17.18
CA ASP A 628 -23.24 2.55 -16.67
C ASP A 628 -22.66 3.82 -17.31
N ASP A 629 -22.42 4.83 -16.48
CA ASP A 629 -21.75 6.09 -16.87
C ASP A 629 -20.49 6.38 -16.03
N ILE A 630 -20.00 5.38 -15.31
CA ILE A 630 -18.74 5.44 -14.57
C ILE A 630 -17.60 5.10 -15.53
N ALA A 631 -16.65 6.02 -15.72
CA ALA A 631 -15.48 5.74 -16.54
C ALA A 631 -14.43 4.93 -15.76
N ASP A 632 -14.12 3.72 -16.24
CA ASP A 632 -13.09 2.84 -15.67
C ASP A 632 -11.95 2.62 -16.67
N ASN A 633 -11.06 3.61 -16.76
CA ASN A 633 -9.86 3.54 -17.61
C ASN A 633 -8.85 2.53 -17.03
N LEU A 634 -8.10 1.87 -17.92
CA LEU A 634 -7.14 0.83 -17.56
C LEU A 634 -5.72 1.16 -18.03
N PHE A 635 -4.74 0.47 -17.45
CA PHE A 635 -3.35 0.44 -17.92
C PHE A 635 -2.99 -0.97 -18.36
N GLN A 636 -3.01 -1.28 -19.66
CA GLN A 636 -2.95 -2.67 -20.11
C GLN A 636 -1.71 -3.04 -20.89
N TRP A 637 -1.21 -4.25 -20.67
CA TRP A 637 -0.16 -4.81 -21.51
C TRP A 637 -0.73 -5.20 -22.87
N VAL A 638 -0.26 -4.53 -23.92
CA VAL A 638 -0.71 -4.79 -25.30
C VAL A 638 0.49 -5.04 -26.20
N GLN A 639 0.44 -6.13 -26.96
CA GLN A 639 1.41 -6.42 -28.01
C GLN A 639 1.08 -5.63 -29.28
N LEU A 640 1.68 -4.43 -29.39
CA LEU A 640 1.57 -3.62 -30.60
C LEU A 640 2.31 -4.30 -31.78
N PRO A 641 1.89 -4.06 -33.04
CA PRO A 641 2.55 -4.63 -34.22
C PRO A 641 4.06 -4.36 -34.21
N ASP A 642 4.84 -5.39 -34.55
CA ASP A 642 6.31 -5.36 -34.60
C ASP A 642 6.97 -4.93 -33.26
N SER A 643 6.35 -5.28 -32.12
CA SER A 643 6.83 -4.96 -30.78
C SER A 643 6.74 -6.18 -29.83
N ARG A 644 7.52 -6.15 -28.75
CA ARG A 644 7.45 -7.16 -27.66
C ARG A 644 6.25 -6.96 -26.73
N GLY A 645 5.49 -5.88 -26.95
CA GLY A 645 4.46 -5.39 -26.04
C GLY A 645 4.94 -4.25 -25.15
N SER A 646 3.97 -3.50 -24.66
CA SER A 646 4.17 -2.40 -23.70
C SER A 646 2.88 -2.12 -22.96
N LEU A 647 2.97 -1.55 -21.76
CA LEU A 647 1.82 -0.97 -21.07
C LEU A 647 1.28 0.23 -21.86
N VAL A 648 -0.03 0.24 -22.09
CA VAL A 648 -0.75 1.30 -22.79
C VAL A 648 -1.98 1.67 -21.99
N ARG A 649 -2.22 2.96 -21.83
CA ARG A 649 -3.46 3.46 -21.23
C ARG A 649 -4.64 3.21 -22.18
N ILE A 650 -5.64 2.49 -21.71
CA ILE A 650 -6.89 2.21 -22.42
C ILE A 650 -7.98 3.07 -21.80
N GLN A 651 -8.65 3.86 -22.64
CA GLN A 651 -9.79 4.64 -22.21
C GLN A 651 -11.07 3.81 -22.30
N ASP A 652 -11.89 3.92 -21.27
CA ASP A 652 -13.21 3.32 -21.25
C ASP A 652 -14.14 4.05 -22.24
N PRO A 653 -14.69 3.35 -23.26
CA PRO A 653 -15.61 3.96 -24.21
C PRO A 653 -17.01 4.25 -23.62
N LEU A 654 -17.33 3.76 -22.42
CA LEU A 654 -18.66 3.83 -21.80
C LEU A 654 -19.75 3.23 -22.72
N ALA A 655 -19.50 2.04 -23.23
CA ALA A 655 -20.37 1.37 -24.21
C ALA A 655 -21.72 0.90 -23.61
N ALA A 656 -21.84 0.90 -22.28
CA ALA A 656 -22.94 0.28 -21.53
C ALA A 656 -23.88 1.28 -20.80
N ARG A 657 -23.99 2.53 -21.27
CA ARG A 657 -24.83 3.59 -20.65
C ARG A 657 -26.32 3.26 -20.49
N ASP A 658 -26.90 2.46 -21.38
CA ASP A 658 -28.21 1.80 -21.23
C ASP A 658 -28.28 0.74 -22.33
N THR A 659 -27.64 -0.39 -22.08
CA THR A 659 -27.34 -1.37 -23.13
C THR A 659 -27.66 -2.79 -22.67
N TRP A 660 -28.25 -3.57 -23.58
CA TRP A 660 -28.30 -5.02 -23.43
C TRP A 660 -27.04 -5.66 -23.99
N VAL A 661 -26.28 -6.33 -23.13
CA VAL A 661 -25.07 -7.06 -23.50
C VAL A 661 -25.33 -8.56 -23.37
N ASN A 662 -25.03 -9.30 -24.43
CA ASN A 662 -25.21 -10.75 -24.47
C ASN A 662 -23.94 -11.43 -24.97
N THR A 663 -23.31 -12.22 -24.11
CA THR A 663 -22.08 -12.96 -24.39
C THR A 663 -22.36 -14.47 -24.32
N THR A 664 -22.14 -15.15 -25.44
CA THR A 664 -22.22 -16.62 -25.55
C THR A 664 -20.82 -17.16 -25.79
N TYR A 665 -20.36 -18.07 -24.92
CA TYR A 665 -19.11 -18.80 -25.10
C TYR A 665 -19.36 -20.30 -25.12
N ALA A 666 -18.79 -21.01 -26.09
CA ALA A 666 -18.80 -22.46 -26.16
C ALA A 666 -17.39 -22.99 -26.43
N ARG A 667 -16.96 -23.97 -25.65
CA ARG A 667 -15.74 -24.74 -25.89
C ARG A 667 -16.02 -26.23 -25.83
N PHE A 668 -15.52 -26.97 -26.81
CA PHE A 668 -15.60 -28.41 -26.84
C PHE A 668 -14.20 -29.02 -27.04
N ASP A 669 -13.73 -29.72 -26.02
CA ASP A 669 -12.50 -30.51 -26.05
C ASP A 669 -12.86 -31.97 -26.32
N TYR A 670 -12.61 -32.48 -27.51
CA TYR A 670 -12.93 -33.84 -27.92
C TYR A 670 -11.77 -34.79 -27.65
N HIS A 671 -12.07 -35.91 -26.97
CA HIS A 671 -11.10 -36.94 -26.58
C HIS A 671 -11.49 -38.35 -27.04
N GLY A 672 -12.54 -38.50 -27.85
CA GLY A 672 -13.03 -39.81 -28.28
C GLY A 672 -12.09 -40.61 -29.19
N VAL A 673 -10.97 -40.04 -29.64
CA VAL A 673 -9.94 -40.72 -30.44
C VAL A 673 -8.60 -40.65 -29.69
N ALA A 674 -8.03 -41.81 -29.39
CA ALA A 674 -6.75 -41.90 -28.70
C ALA A 674 -5.66 -41.15 -29.49
N ASN A 675 -4.87 -40.34 -28.77
CA ASN A 675 -3.77 -39.53 -29.32
C ASN A 675 -4.20 -38.44 -30.32
N LEU A 676 -5.48 -38.07 -30.35
CA LEU A 676 -5.99 -36.96 -31.16
C LEU A 676 -6.82 -36.01 -30.30
N ASN A 677 -6.34 -34.78 -30.13
CA ASN A 677 -7.02 -33.74 -29.37
C ASN A 677 -7.60 -32.71 -30.35
N PHE A 678 -8.93 -32.52 -30.32
CA PHE A 678 -9.58 -31.42 -31.00
C PHE A 678 -10.19 -30.47 -29.99
N THR A 679 -9.79 -29.20 -30.06
CA THR A 679 -10.38 -28.13 -29.26
C THR A 679 -11.08 -27.16 -30.19
N ASN A 680 -12.37 -26.93 -29.97
CA ASN A 680 -13.15 -25.94 -30.71
C ASN A 680 -13.65 -24.89 -29.73
N LYS A 681 -13.48 -23.61 -30.06
CA LYS A 681 -13.93 -22.48 -29.25
C LYS A 681 -14.75 -21.53 -30.12
N ALA A 682 -15.81 -20.98 -29.56
CA ALA A 682 -16.63 -19.95 -30.19
C ALA A 682 -17.09 -18.96 -29.12
N LYS A 683 -16.89 -17.66 -29.37
CA LYS A 683 -17.44 -16.56 -28.57
C LYS A 683 -18.28 -15.68 -29.49
N TYR A 684 -19.45 -15.27 -29.03
CA TYR A 684 -20.33 -14.36 -29.74
C TYR A 684 -20.88 -13.33 -28.75
N GLU A 685 -20.68 -12.06 -29.04
CA GLU A 685 -21.07 -10.95 -28.18
C GLU A 685 -21.87 -9.91 -28.95
N THR A 686 -22.93 -9.39 -28.33
CA THR A 686 -23.77 -8.36 -28.95
C THR A 686 -24.17 -7.29 -27.93
N PHE A 687 -24.11 -6.03 -28.37
CA PHE A 687 -24.57 -4.85 -27.66
C PHE A 687 -25.80 -4.31 -28.39
N ARG A 688 -26.91 -4.06 -27.68
CA ARG A 688 -28.20 -3.64 -28.26
C ARG A 688 -28.90 -2.55 -27.47
#